data_AF-A0A5M9ZH76-F1
#
_entry.id   AF-A0A5M9ZH76-F1
#
_cell.length_a   1.000
_cell.length_b   1.000
_cell.length_c   1.000
_cell.angle_alpha   90.00
_cell.angle_beta   90.00
_cell.angle_gamma   90.00
#
_symmetry.space_group_name_H-M   'P 1'
#
loop_
_entity.id
_entity.type
_entity.pdbx_description
1 polymer ?
#
loop_
_entity_poly.entity_id
_entity_poly.type
_entity_poly.pdbx_seq_one_letter_code
_entity_poly.pdbx_strand_id
1 'polypeptide(L)'
;MAATAAILAGATLLAPATAHADDTAVTAGERAAEAVARANASAAEARGAALDAANRGVADAQSKADEAAAHLKDAQTGLDAAETGRADAQDALDAALSEQAAAQADRDKAAAQAGGAQAGIAQANRDIRNAQDAIGKATDALKTAQGEQAAAKADKAAAEADKAKADKDADDAQSKADRADAAAKDAQSKADRADEDRAKAEDDLKAAQTADPDKAKAELDRATSDKTAKDKAAAEAEAAAKDSAAKAADAKAAETAAKDAKDRADALVESLENGGDAGLKDLKAALEAAKAAQSKADTAASNAEAAAKEADRAAKDGAADAKTKADEAAALKAAADKAKETAETAQEKLAQGSLGFYESKGSRKAVDALNGYAKESWLRLGDKDSSTSLDNMLKALDRIDRANEIRRSLGLPEWTVDDYQTAMAQGAADYNTFSGNLEHKTGTFNQSQNLSWGYDDPYQGWYTEEKIVWDEAVAKDPSLKNTTPYMLQLTNPDLYQKVGHYLNVIDPDTTVTGAGYAVGGRYGFTDSANMASIGTGVSVAEYRKQIETYKAGLENAGDAYRTALAKAEQAAKDAADAADALKALEAKAAETAADLKAAQADAAAKAEAVRQAQEAVDRAQAAGGAGSKDLEAARADAAAKTAAWNTAKDTTAQAAKDAADKAKAAEDAKADAAKAQAAVDRAQASYDGALDAAGSAKDAQKRIDAAKAAKADALKALDTARADRKAADAELEAARKAGDTARTALARAERRLAAADRAVRDATAAKTRGEADLKAAEDRLAALGNAGSTLAAAQNRLDRANAVADTAKTALEKADRALKAAKAAFEKAKADKSAADKALEAAKRVQAAEQARQDAQDALDHANQQVADKTHANQSAQDALDIAAGAALGGAVETDPAAIGTAPAAGGTAPTALGETGSGVAVPLTVAAIMALTGAGCIIIRRSQPRHSDRWTDITE
;
A
#
# COMPACT_ATOMS: atom_id res chain seq x y z
N MET A 1 -37.73 71.67 95.69
CA MET A 1 -38.96 71.66 96.52
C MET A 1 -38.59 72.16 97.93
N ALA A 2 -39.56 72.30 98.85
CA ALA A 2 -39.46 72.83 100.23
C ALA A 2 -38.11 72.56 100.97
N ALA A 3 -37.49 73.51 101.70
CA ALA A 3 -37.91 74.27 102.91
C ALA A 3 -37.99 73.38 104.19
N THR A 4 -37.34 73.69 105.33
CA THR A 4 -37.71 74.72 106.36
C THR A 4 -36.58 74.83 107.43
N ALA A 5 -36.01 76.02 107.79
CA ALA A 5 -36.13 76.85 109.05
C ALA A 5 -36.00 76.16 110.44
N ALA A 6 -35.54 76.72 111.60
CA ALA A 6 -35.11 78.07 112.12
C ALA A 6 -33.92 77.90 113.17
N ILE A 7 -33.26 78.82 113.94
CA ILE A 7 -33.41 80.18 114.59
C ILE A 7 -34.34 80.19 115.86
N LEU A 8 -34.12 80.77 117.08
CA LEU A 8 -33.21 81.75 117.78
C LEU A 8 -32.41 81.09 118.97
N ALA A 9 -31.50 81.66 119.82
CA ALA A 9 -30.91 82.98 120.22
C ALA A 9 -31.44 83.73 121.51
N GLY A 10 -30.54 84.23 122.42
CA GLY A 10 -30.88 85.03 123.65
C GLY A 10 -29.71 85.44 124.63
N ALA A 11 -29.88 86.50 125.46
CA ALA A 11 -28.91 87.04 126.49
C ALA A 11 -29.52 88.08 127.49
N THR A 12 -28.97 88.32 128.70
CA THR A 12 -29.31 89.47 129.63
C THR A 12 -28.31 89.72 130.81
N LEU A 13 -28.43 90.87 131.52
CA LEU A 13 -27.64 91.35 132.70
C LEU A 13 -28.50 91.45 134.00
N LEU A 14 -27.90 91.72 135.19
CA LEU A 14 -28.26 92.82 136.14
C LEU A 14 -27.46 92.86 137.49
N ALA A 15 -27.62 93.95 138.29
CA ALA A 15 -27.02 94.22 139.62
C ALA A 15 -27.83 95.25 140.46
N PRO A 16 -27.66 95.36 141.80
CA PRO A 16 -27.84 96.64 142.54
C PRO A 16 -26.90 96.86 143.77
N ALA A 17 -27.09 97.93 144.57
CA ALA A 17 -26.27 98.35 145.74
C ALA A 17 -27.04 99.20 146.80
N THR A 18 -26.47 99.48 148.01
CA THR A 18 -26.41 100.80 148.76
C THR A 18 -26.18 100.73 150.31
N ALA A 19 -25.22 101.54 150.80
CA ALA A 19 -25.12 102.38 152.03
C ALA A 19 -25.66 101.99 153.45
N HIS A 20 -24.86 102.26 154.50
CA HIS A 20 -25.07 103.30 155.56
C HIS A 20 -23.88 103.34 156.58
N ALA A 21 -23.90 104.21 157.62
CA ALA A 21 -22.77 104.48 158.53
C ALA A 21 -23.21 104.87 159.97
N ASP A 22 -22.32 104.74 160.97
CA ASP A 22 -22.15 105.71 162.08
C ASP A 22 -20.79 105.55 162.85
N ASP A 23 -20.55 106.38 163.87
CA ASP A 23 -19.25 106.79 164.46
C ASP A 23 -18.68 105.93 165.62
N THR A 24 -17.34 106.00 165.86
CA THR A 24 -16.68 106.32 167.16
C THR A 24 -15.14 106.20 167.13
N ALA A 25 -14.45 107.34 167.01
CA ALA A 25 -13.13 107.76 167.58
C ALA A 25 -11.88 106.82 167.64
N VAL A 26 -10.67 107.43 167.53
CA VAL A 26 -9.32 106.87 167.85
C VAL A 26 -8.77 105.82 166.83
N THR A 27 -7.53 105.83 166.32
CA THR A 27 -6.37 106.78 166.35
C THR A 27 -5.61 106.82 165.00
N ALA A 28 -4.61 107.69 164.85
CA ALA A 28 -3.90 107.93 163.57
C ALA A 28 -2.56 107.18 163.34
N GLY A 29 -1.98 106.48 164.33
CA GLY A 29 -0.60 105.97 164.24
C GLY A 29 -0.41 104.66 163.43
N GLU A 30 -1.31 103.69 163.56
CA GLU A 30 -0.97 102.28 163.27
C GLU A 30 -1.25 101.84 161.82
N ARG A 31 -2.07 102.59 161.06
CA ARG A 31 -2.56 102.17 159.73
C ARG A 31 -1.47 102.11 158.63
N ALA A 32 -0.26 102.60 158.87
CA ALA A 32 0.81 102.64 157.88
C ALA A 32 1.52 101.30 157.66
N ALA A 33 1.67 100.47 158.70
CA ALA A 33 2.51 99.27 158.65
C ALA A 33 1.84 98.08 157.92
N GLU A 34 0.54 97.86 158.14
CA GLU A 34 -0.18 96.68 157.62
C GLU A 34 -0.37 96.65 156.10
N ALA A 35 -0.36 97.82 155.44
CA ALA A 35 -0.65 97.91 154.01
C ALA A 35 0.45 97.32 153.13
N VAL A 36 1.72 97.41 153.55
CA VAL A 36 2.88 97.00 152.75
C VAL A 36 2.99 95.47 152.66
N ALA A 37 2.78 94.76 153.77
CA ALA A 37 2.97 93.30 153.83
C ALA A 37 2.04 92.53 152.88
N ARG A 38 0.81 93.01 152.68
CA ARG A 38 -0.19 92.34 151.83
C ARG A 38 0.09 92.50 150.33
N ALA A 39 0.83 93.53 149.92
CA ALA A 39 1.13 93.81 148.52
C ALA A 39 2.12 92.80 147.91
N ASN A 40 3.16 92.40 148.67
CA ASN A 40 4.21 91.52 148.15
C ASN A 40 3.72 90.09 147.88
N ALA A 41 2.86 89.53 148.75
CA ALA A 41 2.37 88.16 148.61
C ALA A 41 1.64 87.92 147.27
N SER A 42 0.77 88.85 146.86
CA SER A 42 0.02 88.75 145.60
C SER A 42 0.90 88.84 144.34
N ALA A 43 2.15 89.30 144.47
CA ALA A 43 3.05 89.47 143.34
C ALA A 43 3.85 88.20 142.98
N ALA A 44 3.77 87.14 143.81
CA ALA A 44 4.48 85.88 143.59
C ALA A 44 3.68 84.88 142.73
N GLU A 45 2.44 84.55 143.13
CA GLU A 45 1.61 83.53 142.46
C GLU A 45 1.39 83.81 140.96
N ALA A 46 1.22 85.10 140.60
CA ALA A 46 1.01 85.53 139.22
C ALA A 46 2.19 85.25 138.27
N ARG A 47 3.37 84.88 138.77
CA ARG A 47 4.58 84.63 137.96
C ARG A 47 4.67 83.18 137.51
N GLY A 48 4.50 82.22 138.42
CA GLY A 48 4.59 80.79 138.11
C GLY A 48 3.59 80.34 137.03
N ALA A 49 2.41 80.97 136.99
CA ALA A 49 1.40 80.70 135.96
C ALA A 49 1.82 81.09 134.53
N ALA A 50 2.73 82.05 134.35
CA ALA A 50 3.14 82.54 133.03
C ALA A 50 4.09 81.57 132.31
N LEU A 51 5.12 81.10 133.02
CA LEU A 51 6.10 80.12 132.52
C LEU A 51 5.41 78.81 132.08
N ASP A 52 4.46 78.35 132.90
CA ASP A 52 3.74 77.10 132.70
C ASP A 52 2.74 77.16 131.52
N ALA A 53 2.33 78.37 131.09
CA ALA A 53 1.58 78.57 129.86
C ALA A 53 2.51 78.53 128.62
N ALA A 54 3.69 79.16 128.71
CA ALA A 54 4.65 79.21 127.62
C ALA A 54 5.22 77.82 127.25
N ASN A 55 5.45 76.96 128.24
CA ASN A 55 5.84 75.56 128.03
C ASN A 55 4.85 74.78 127.13
N ARG A 56 3.54 74.95 127.35
CA ARG A 56 2.49 74.26 126.59
C ARG A 56 2.39 74.75 125.14
N GLY A 57 2.59 76.05 124.91
CA GLY A 57 2.54 76.65 123.56
C GLY A 57 3.54 76.05 122.56
N VAL A 58 4.68 75.53 123.02
CA VAL A 58 5.68 74.87 122.15
C VAL A 58 5.21 73.49 121.68
N ALA A 59 4.61 72.68 122.56
CA ALA A 59 4.12 71.35 122.21
C ALA A 59 2.97 71.41 121.20
N ASP A 60 2.01 72.30 121.43
CA ASP A 60 0.86 72.55 120.54
C ASP A 60 1.26 73.04 119.14
N ALA A 61 2.44 73.65 119.00
CA ALA A 61 2.96 74.13 117.72
C ALA A 61 3.77 73.04 116.99
N GLN A 62 4.39 72.11 117.71
CA GLN A 62 5.11 70.98 117.12
C GLN A 62 4.14 70.02 116.42
N SER A 63 3.05 69.61 117.08
CA SER A 63 2.04 68.69 116.49
C SER A 63 1.52 69.22 115.15
N LYS A 64 1.23 70.53 115.07
CA LYS A 64 0.73 71.19 113.86
C LYS A 64 1.75 71.24 112.73
N ALA A 65 3.05 71.28 113.05
CA ALA A 65 4.12 71.21 112.04
C ALA A 65 4.22 69.80 111.43
N ASP A 66 4.06 68.76 112.25
CA ASP A 66 4.13 67.36 111.82
C ASP A 66 2.86 66.91 111.08
N GLU A 67 1.68 67.32 111.54
CA GLU A 67 0.40 67.14 110.82
C GLU A 67 0.46 67.74 109.40
N ALA A 68 0.95 68.98 109.28
CA ALA A 68 1.11 69.64 107.99
C ALA A 68 2.18 68.96 107.09
N ALA A 69 3.14 68.21 107.67
CA ALA A 69 4.10 67.42 106.89
C ALA A 69 3.43 66.22 106.23
N ALA A 70 2.55 65.52 106.95
CA ALA A 70 1.76 64.41 106.42
C ALA A 70 0.82 64.89 105.30
N HIS A 71 0.08 65.98 105.53
CA HIS A 71 -0.85 66.55 104.55
C HIS A 71 -0.15 66.95 103.23
N LEU A 72 1.10 67.43 103.28
CA LEU A 72 1.89 67.73 102.08
C LEU A 72 2.26 66.47 101.28
N LYS A 73 2.63 65.38 101.97
CA LYS A 73 2.97 64.10 101.34
C LYS A 73 1.76 63.44 100.67
N ASP A 74 0.60 63.48 101.34
CA ASP A 74 -0.64 62.93 100.80
C ASP A 74 -1.10 63.73 99.57
N ALA A 75 -0.93 65.07 99.60
CA ALA A 75 -1.23 65.93 98.46
C ALA A 75 -0.28 65.73 97.26
N GLN A 76 1.00 65.38 97.48
CA GLN A 76 1.90 64.94 96.40
C GLN A 76 1.41 63.60 95.80
N THR A 77 1.04 62.64 96.65
CA THR A 77 0.56 61.33 96.20
C THR A 77 -0.72 61.46 95.36
N GLY A 78 -1.63 62.36 95.76
CA GLY A 78 -2.83 62.70 95.00
C GLY A 78 -2.57 63.48 93.71
N LEU A 79 -1.45 64.21 93.62
CA LEU A 79 -0.99 64.88 92.40
C LEU A 79 -0.46 63.85 91.39
N ASP A 80 0.46 62.98 91.80
CA ASP A 80 1.09 61.98 90.93
C ASP A 80 0.03 61.05 90.31
N ALA A 81 -0.91 60.57 91.14
CA ALA A 81 -2.03 59.74 90.69
C ALA A 81 -2.95 60.44 89.66
N ALA A 82 -3.10 61.77 89.77
CA ALA A 82 -3.90 62.55 88.83
C ALA A 82 -3.15 62.88 87.52
N GLU A 83 -1.81 62.84 87.51
CA GLU A 83 -1.03 62.92 86.27
C GLU A 83 -1.09 61.60 85.49
N THR A 84 -0.96 60.45 86.17
CA THR A 84 -1.17 59.13 85.54
C THR A 84 -2.60 58.99 84.98
N GLY A 85 -3.62 59.27 85.79
CA GLY A 85 -5.02 59.15 85.36
C GLY A 85 -5.42 60.10 84.22
N ARG A 86 -4.60 61.12 83.93
CA ARG A 86 -4.74 61.97 82.73
C ARG A 86 -4.07 61.34 81.51
N ALA A 87 -2.91 60.72 81.66
CA ALA A 87 -2.23 60.02 80.57
C ALA A 87 -3.09 58.84 80.05
N ASP A 88 -3.58 57.98 80.95
CA ASP A 88 -4.44 56.84 80.61
C ASP A 88 -5.70 57.28 79.84
N ALA A 89 -6.27 58.43 80.19
CA ALA A 89 -7.45 59.00 79.54
C ALA A 89 -7.17 59.64 78.16
N GLN A 90 -5.93 60.05 77.89
CA GLN A 90 -5.49 60.53 76.58
C GLN A 90 -5.27 59.34 75.63
N ASP A 91 -4.54 58.31 76.07
CA ASP A 91 -4.29 57.11 75.27
C ASP A 91 -5.60 56.39 74.90
N ALA A 92 -6.56 56.34 75.83
CA ALA A 92 -7.91 55.81 75.58
C ALA A 92 -8.70 56.62 74.54
N LEU A 93 -8.48 57.95 74.45
CA LEU A 93 -9.10 58.79 73.44
C LEU A 93 -8.48 58.57 72.06
N ASP A 94 -7.15 58.53 71.96
CA ASP A 94 -6.45 58.36 70.69
C ASP A 94 -6.70 56.96 70.08
N ALA A 95 -6.81 55.93 70.91
CA ALA A 95 -7.26 54.61 70.48
C ALA A 95 -8.71 54.61 69.94
N ALA A 96 -9.62 55.34 70.60
CA ALA A 96 -11.02 55.43 70.17
C ALA A 96 -11.18 56.18 68.84
N LEU A 97 -10.43 57.27 68.64
CA LEU A 97 -10.41 58.04 67.39
C LEU A 97 -9.88 57.20 66.20
N SER A 98 -8.95 56.27 66.46
CA SER A 98 -8.42 55.34 65.45
C SER A 98 -9.48 54.35 64.96
N GLU A 99 -10.21 53.69 65.86
CA GLU A 99 -11.32 52.79 65.51
C GLU A 99 -12.50 53.55 64.88
N GLN A 100 -12.75 54.80 65.29
CA GLN A 100 -13.73 55.68 64.65
C GLN A 100 -13.39 55.91 63.16
N ALA A 101 -12.13 56.23 62.84
CA ALA A 101 -11.68 56.41 61.47
C ALA A 101 -11.76 55.11 60.63
N ALA A 102 -11.43 53.95 61.23
CA ALA A 102 -11.56 52.65 60.58
C ALA A 102 -13.03 52.30 60.28
N ALA A 103 -13.92 52.49 61.26
CA ALA A 103 -15.35 52.24 61.12
C ALA A 103 -16.01 53.18 60.08
N GLN A 104 -15.58 54.45 60.02
CA GLN A 104 -16.00 55.40 58.97
C GLN A 104 -15.61 54.90 57.58
N ALA A 105 -14.35 54.49 57.39
CA ALA A 105 -13.85 54.00 56.11
C ALA A 105 -14.57 52.72 55.64
N ASP A 106 -14.92 51.81 56.55
CA ASP A 106 -15.69 50.61 56.23
C ASP A 106 -17.17 50.93 55.92
N ARG A 107 -17.76 51.89 56.65
CA ARG A 107 -19.10 52.42 56.37
C ARG A 107 -19.18 53.05 54.98
N ASP A 108 -18.17 53.81 54.56
CA ASP A 108 -18.19 54.48 53.26
C ASP A 108 -17.96 53.52 52.08
N LYS A 109 -17.15 52.46 52.25
CA LYS A 109 -17.08 51.34 51.29
C LYS A 109 -18.45 50.67 51.13
N ALA A 110 -19.12 50.35 52.25
CA ALA A 110 -20.44 49.74 52.25
C ALA A 110 -21.51 50.68 51.66
N ALA A 111 -21.40 51.99 51.88
CA ALA A 111 -22.30 52.99 51.31
C ALA A 111 -22.15 53.11 49.79
N ALA A 112 -20.92 53.06 49.26
CA ALA A 112 -20.67 53.01 47.82
C ALA A 112 -21.24 51.73 47.18
N GLN A 113 -21.08 50.58 47.84
CA GLN A 113 -21.67 49.31 47.40
C GLN A 113 -23.20 49.34 47.41
N ALA A 114 -23.82 49.85 48.48
CA ALA A 114 -25.27 49.99 48.60
C ALA A 114 -25.85 51.00 47.59
N GLY A 115 -25.18 52.12 47.35
CA GLY A 115 -25.58 53.12 46.34
C GLY A 115 -25.55 52.56 44.91
N GLY A 116 -24.59 51.68 44.61
CA GLY A 116 -24.54 50.94 43.34
C GLY A 116 -25.50 49.75 43.26
N ALA A 117 -26.07 49.28 44.38
CA ALA A 117 -26.73 47.98 44.47
C ALA A 117 -27.97 47.87 43.57
N GLN A 118 -28.81 48.89 43.47
CA GLN A 118 -30.02 48.85 42.63
C GLN A 118 -29.68 48.69 41.14
N ALA A 119 -28.68 49.43 40.65
CA ALA A 119 -28.20 49.31 39.26
C ALA A 119 -27.50 47.96 39.03
N GLY A 120 -26.74 47.48 40.01
CA GLY A 120 -26.11 46.16 39.99
C GLY A 120 -27.13 45.01 39.96
N ILE A 121 -28.19 45.07 40.76
CA ILE A 121 -29.29 44.10 40.79
C ILE A 121 -30.04 44.11 39.44
N ALA A 122 -30.28 45.28 38.87
CA ALA A 122 -30.87 45.40 37.53
C ALA A 122 -29.97 44.81 36.42
N GLN A 123 -28.64 44.88 36.58
CA GLN A 123 -27.70 44.24 35.67
C GLN A 123 -27.62 42.72 35.89
N ALA A 124 -27.49 42.24 37.12
CA ALA A 124 -27.48 40.80 37.42
C ALA A 124 -28.76 40.11 36.93
N ASN A 125 -29.93 40.74 37.09
CA ASN A 125 -31.19 40.26 36.52
C ASN A 125 -31.30 40.40 34.98
N ARG A 126 -30.37 41.06 34.29
CA ARG A 126 -30.18 40.95 32.84
C ARG A 126 -29.22 39.81 32.52
N ASP A 127 -28.09 39.74 33.23
CA ASP A 127 -27.06 38.70 33.07
C ASP A 127 -27.64 37.29 33.25
N ILE A 128 -28.44 37.06 34.30
CA ILE A 128 -29.19 35.81 34.56
C ILE A 128 -30.08 35.43 33.36
N ARG A 129 -30.86 36.38 32.82
CA ARG A 129 -31.75 36.12 31.68
C ARG A 129 -30.97 35.84 30.41
N ASN A 130 -29.90 36.60 30.15
CA ASN A 130 -29.00 36.38 29.01
C ASN A 130 -28.35 34.99 29.07
N ALA A 131 -27.94 34.55 30.27
CA ALA A 131 -27.37 33.23 30.49
C ALA A 131 -28.41 32.11 30.33
N GLN A 132 -29.63 32.28 30.87
CA GLN A 132 -30.75 31.35 30.64
C GLN A 132 -31.11 31.22 29.16
N ASP A 133 -31.18 32.35 28.43
CA ASP A 133 -31.35 32.40 26.98
C ASP A 133 -30.22 31.66 26.23
N ALA A 134 -28.98 31.80 26.68
CA ALA A 134 -27.81 31.14 26.11
C ALA A 134 -27.82 29.61 26.38
N ILE A 135 -28.19 29.19 27.60
CA ILE A 135 -28.39 27.78 27.95
C ILE A 135 -29.49 27.16 27.09
N GLY A 136 -30.62 27.87 26.89
CA GLY A 136 -31.71 27.43 26.00
C GLY A 136 -31.22 27.22 24.57
N LYS A 137 -30.63 28.25 23.95
CA LYS A 137 -30.08 28.19 22.59
C LYS A 137 -29.01 27.10 22.43
N ALA A 138 -28.14 26.91 23.42
CA ALA A 138 -27.14 25.85 23.42
C ALA A 138 -27.75 24.45 23.59
N THR A 139 -28.84 24.32 24.35
CA THR A 139 -29.58 23.05 24.51
C THR A 139 -30.30 22.65 23.21
N ASP A 140 -30.94 23.60 22.53
CA ASP A 140 -31.57 23.35 21.22
C ASP A 140 -30.52 23.07 20.13
N ALA A 141 -29.39 23.77 20.14
CA ALA A 141 -28.26 23.48 19.25
C ALA A 141 -27.67 22.07 19.51
N LEU A 142 -27.52 21.68 20.78
CA LEU A 142 -27.03 20.35 21.16
C LEU A 142 -27.98 19.24 20.70
N LYS A 143 -29.30 19.42 20.92
CA LYS A 143 -30.35 18.50 20.46
C LYS A 143 -30.36 18.37 18.93
N THR A 144 -30.18 19.48 18.22
CA THR A 144 -30.08 19.52 16.75
C THR A 144 -28.84 18.75 16.27
N ALA A 145 -27.67 19.06 16.82
CA ALA A 145 -26.42 18.41 16.48
C ALA A 145 -26.41 16.90 16.80
N GLN A 146 -27.07 16.48 17.88
CA GLN A 146 -27.29 15.05 18.19
C GLN A 146 -28.18 14.36 17.15
N GLY A 147 -29.24 15.02 16.67
CA GLY A 147 -30.06 14.53 15.56
C GLY A 147 -29.27 14.41 14.25
N GLU A 148 -28.45 15.42 13.92
CA GLU A 148 -27.57 15.37 12.75
C GLU A 148 -26.48 14.29 12.88
N GLN A 149 -25.94 14.05 14.07
CA GLN A 149 -24.99 12.97 14.33
C GLN A 149 -25.63 11.60 14.14
N ALA A 150 -26.87 11.41 14.61
CA ALA A 150 -27.63 10.17 14.39
C ALA A 150 -27.91 9.93 12.89
N ALA A 151 -28.33 10.98 12.17
CA ALA A 151 -28.52 10.91 10.71
C ALA A 151 -27.21 10.59 9.98
N ALA A 152 -26.10 11.25 10.31
CA ALA A 152 -24.81 11.00 9.68
C ALA A 152 -24.24 9.59 9.96
N LYS A 153 -24.56 8.99 11.13
CA LYS A 153 -24.26 7.58 11.43
C LYS A 153 -25.08 6.63 10.56
N ALA A 154 -26.35 6.94 10.32
CA ALA A 154 -27.21 6.17 9.41
C ALA A 154 -26.75 6.28 7.95
N ASP A 155 -26.43 7.50 7.47
CA ASP A 155 -25.84 7.74 6.14
C ASP A 155 -24.57 6.89 5.93
N LYS A 156 -23.69 6.85 6.95
CA LYS A 156 -22.43 6.10 6.89
C LYS A 156 -22.70 4.60 6.78
N ALA A 157 -23.57 4.05 7.62
CA ALA A 157 -23.92 2.64 7.59
C ALA A 157 -24.60 2.22 6.27
N ALA A 158 -25.44 3.09 5.69
CA ALA A 158 -26.03 2.87 4.36
C ALA A 158 -24.95 2.84 3.26
N ALA A 159 -24.05 3.83 3.23
CA ALA A 159 -22.97 3.88 2.24
C ALA A 159 -21.95 2.73 2.39
N GLU A 160 -21.73 2.22 3.60
CA GLU A 160 -20.95 1.00 3.84
C GLU A 160 -21.64 -0.25 3.29
N ALA A 161 -22.97 -0.37 3.45
CA ALA A 161 -23.76 -1.45 2.87
C ALA A 161 -23.81 -1.38 1.34
N ASP A 162 -24.01 -0.19 0.75
CA ASP A 162 -23.98 0.02 -0.70
C ASP A 162 -22.62 -0.34 -1.29
N LYS A 163 -21.52 0.04 -0.62
CA LYS A 163 -20.16 -0.34 -1.03
C LYS A 163 -19.99 -1.86 -0.98
N ALA A 164 -20.36 -2.50 0.13
CA ALA A 164 -20.24 -3.95 0.28
C ALA A 164 -21.09 -4.73 -0.74
N LYS A 165 -22.26 -4.19 -1.13
CA LYS A 165 -23.06 -4.74 -2.23
C LYS A 165 -22.33 -4.59 -3.57
N ALA A 166 -21.83 -3.40 -3.88
CA ALA A 166 -21.16 -3.13 -5.16
C ALA A 166 -19.85 -3.90 -5.33
N ASP A 167 -19.07 -4.10 -4.26
CA ASP A 167 -17.89 -4.97 -4.29
C ASP A 167 -18.32 -6.44 -4.59
N LYS A 168 -19.37 -6.95 -3.93
CA LYS A 168 -19.90 -8.30 -4.21
C LYS A 168 -20.47 -8.45 -5.62
N ASP A 169 -21.19 -7.45 -6.12
CA ASP A 169 -21.73 -7.44 -7.48
C ASP A 169 -20.59 -7.55 -8.51
N ALA A 170 -19.42 -6.95 -8.22
CA ALA A 170 -18.23 -7.06 -9.06
C ALA A 170 -17.58 -8.46 -8.98
N ASP A 171 -17.48 -9.06 -7.80
CA ASP A 171 -16.97 -10.43 -7.62
C ASP A 171 -17.87 -11.47 -8.33
N ASP A 172 -19.20 -11.33 -8.22
CA ASP A 172 -20.17 -12.17 -8.92
C ASP A 172 -20.09 -11.98 -10.45
N ALA A 173 -19.91 -10.74 -10.93
CA ALA A 173 -19.75 -10.45 -12.37
C ALA A 173 -18.42 -11.00 -12.93
N GLN A 174 -17.30 -10.81 -12.24
CA GLN A 174 -16.01 -11.41 -12.61
C GLN A 174 -16.12 -12.94 -12.64
N SER A 175 -16.80 -13.54 -11.65
CA SER A 175 -17.05 -14.99 -11.59
C SER A 175 -17.90 -15.53 -12.75
N LYS A 176 -18.78 -14.71 -13.35
CA LYS A 176 -19.47 -15.05 -14.61
C LYS A 176 -18.52 -14.95 -15.80
N ALA A 177 -17.72 -13.88 -15.85
CA ALA A 177 -16.79 -13.60 -16.94
C ALA A 177 -15.73 -14.72 -17.10
N ASP A 178 -15.17 -15.20 -15.98
CA ASP A 178 -14.19 -16.28 -15.96
C ASP A 178 -14.80 -17.64 -16.41
N ARG A 179 -16.08 -17.88 -16.08
CA ARG A 179 -16.83 -19.07 -16.56
C ARG A 179 -17.11 -18.99 -18.06
N ALA A 180 -17.42 -17.80 -18.57
CA ALA A 180 -17.61 -17.58 -19.99
C ALA A 180 -16.32 -17.83 -20.79
N ASP A 181 -15.16 -17.38 -20.28
CA ASP A 181 -13.86 -17.70 -20.89
C ASP A 181 -13.52 -19.20 -20.84
N ALA A 182 -13.88 -19.89 -19.76
CA ALA A 182 -13.72 -21.34 -19.68
C ALA A 182 -14.61 -22.08 -20.69
N ALA A 183 -15.87 -21.66 -20.83
CA ALA A 183 -16.81 -22.20 -21.82
C ALA A 183 -16.35 -21.91 -23.27
N ALA A 184 -15.80 -20.72 -23.54
CA ALA A 184 -15.23 -20.37 -24.84
C ALA A 184 -14.02 -21.26 -25.20
N LYS A 185 -13.13 -21.57 -24.24
CA LYS A 185 -11.97 -22.46 -24.46
C LYS A 185 -12.39 -23.91 -24.71
N ASP A 186 -13.37 -24.42 -23.95
CA ASP A 186 -13.95 -25.75 -24.16
C ASP A 186 -14.67 -25.85 -25.53
N ALA A 187 -15.45 -24.82 -25.90
CA ALA A 187 -16.11 -24.75 -27.20
C ALA A 187 -15.11 -24.67 -28.37
N GLN A 188 -14.03 -23.88 -28.25
CA GLN A 188 -12.97 -23.84 -29.26
C GLN A 188 -12.29 -25.21 -29.41
N SER A 189 -11.87 -25.83 -28.30
CA SER A 189 -11.23 -27.15 -28.33
C SER A 189 -12.11 -28.25 -28.95
N LYS A 190 -13.44 -28.15 -28.79
CA LYS A 190 -14.41 -29.02 -29.47
C LYS A 190 -14.52 -28.75 -30.97
N ALA A 191 -14.40 -27.50 -31.41
CA ALA A 191 -14.35 -27.14 -32.83
C ALA A 191 -13.05 -27.63 -33.49
N ASP A 192 -11.90 -27.44 -32.83
CA ASP A 192 -10.58 -27.88 -33.30
C ASP A 192 -10.53 -29.41 -33.45
N ARG A 193 -11.03 -30.14 -32.43
CA ARG A 193 -11.14 -31.60 -32.46
C ARG A 193 -12.10 -32.11 -33.52
N ALA A 194 -13.16 -31.36 -33.83
CA ALA A 194 -14.06 -31.70 -34.92
C ALA A 194 -13.41 -31.49 -36.31
N ASP A 195 -12.47 -30.54 -36.47
CA ASP A 195 -11.65 -30.47 -37.68
C ASP A 195 -10.66 -31.64 -37.76
N GLU A 196 -10.01 -32.03 -36.65
CA GLU A 196 -9.16 -33.23 -36.62
C GLU A 196 -9.91 -34.51 -37.03
N ASP A 197 -11.07 -34.74 -36.44
CA ASP A 197 -11.85 -35.96 -36.68
C ASP A 197 -12.50 -35.94 -38.08
N ARG A 198 -12.77 -34.75 -38.63
CA ARG A 198 -13.09 -34.54 -40.05
C ARG A 198 -11.90 -34.88 -40.95
N ALA A 199 -10.69 -34.37 -40.66
CA ALA A 199 -9.50 -34.60 -41.49
C ALA A 199 -9.17 -36.09 -41.58
N LYS A 200 -9.18 -36.80 -40.44
CA LYS A 200 -9.01 -38.26 -40.38
C LYS A 200 -10.07 -38.99 -41.22
N ALA A 201 -11.32 -38.52 -41.20
CA ALA A 201 -12.39 -39.10 -42.00
C ALA A 201 -12.31 -38.74 -43.50
N GLU A 202 -11.71 -37.60 -43.87
CA GLU A 202 -11.40 -37.22 -45.26
C GLU A 202 -10.23 -38.06 -45.81
N ASP A 203 -9.21 -38.37 -45.00
CA ASP A 203 -8.16 -39.32 -45.36
C ASP A 203 -8.68 -40.76 -45.48
N ASP A 204 -9.52 -41.23 -44.55
CA ASP A 204 -10.18 -42.54 -44.65
C ASP A 204 -11.08 -42.64 -45.91
N LEU A 205 -11.84 -41.58 -46.22
CA LEU A 205 -12.66 -41.53 -47.43
C LEU A 205 -11.79 -41.57 -48.69
N LYS A 206 -10.67 -40.85 -48.69
CA LYS A 206 -9.71 -40.83 -49.81
C LYS A 206 -9.05 -42.19 -50.00
N ALA A 207 -8.64 -42.85 -48.93
CA ALA A 207 -8.13 -44.22 -48.98
C ALA A 207 -9.17 -45.19 -49.58
N ALA A 208 -10.41 -45.12 -49.10
CA ALA A 208 -11.54 -45.90 -49.61
C ALA A 208 -11.89 -45.62 -51.08
N GLN A 209 -11.71 -44.37 -51.55
CA GLN A 209 -11.89 -43.99 -52.96
C GLN A 209 -10.72 -44.39 -53.86
N THR A 210 -9.52 -44.57 -53.31
CA THR A 210 -8.34 -45.11 -54.04
C THR A 210 -8.27 -46.63 -54.04
N ALA A 211 -9.13 -47.32 -53.28
CA ALA A 211 -9.30 -48.75 -53.37
C ALA A 211 -9.99 -49.11 -54.70
N ASP A 212 -9.27 -49.81 -55.56
CA ASP A 212 -9.74 -50.27 -56.87
C ASP A 212 -9.98 -51.79 -56.81
N PRO A 213 -11.17 -52.24 -56.34
CA PRO A 213 -11.49 -53.66 -56.26
C PRO A 213 -11.60 -54.32 -57.64
N ASP A 214 -11.89 -53.57 -58.71
CA ASP A 214 -11.94 -54.12 -60.07
C ASP A 214 -10.53 -54.46 -60.58
N LYS A 215 -9.53 -53.63 -60.29
CA LYS A 215 -8.11 -53.95 -60.53
C LYS A 215 -7.61 -55.09 -59.66
N ALA A 216 -7.98 -55.12 -58.37
CA ALA A 216 -7.63 -56.24 -57.50
C ALA A 216 -8.29 -57.55 -57.97
N LYS A 217 -9.53 -57.49 -58.47
CA LYS A 217 -10.24 -58.60 -59.11
C LYS A 217 -9.54 -59.08 -60.37
N ALA A 218 -9.05 -58.16 -61.21
CA ALA A 218 -8.30 -58.48 -62.42
C ALA A 218 -6.99 -59.23 -62.12
N GLU A 219 -6.25 -58.84 -61.07
CA GLU A 219 -5.04 -59.58 -60.64
C GLU A 219 -5.37 -60.94 -60.00
N LEU A 220 -6.48 -61.06 -59.26
CA LEU A 220 -6.99 -62.35 -58.77
C LEU A 220 -7.36 -63.29 -59.93
N ASP A 221 -8.08 -62.79 -60.94
CA ASP A 221 -8.45 -63.57 -62.12
C ASP A 221 -7.20 -63.95 -62.95
N ARG A 222 -6.22 -63.05 -63.03
CA ARG A 222 -4.92 -63.31 -63.67
C ARG A 222 -4.12 -64.39 -62.95
N ALA A 223 -4.00 -64.32 -61.63
CA ALA A 223 -3.33 -65.33 -60.81
C ALA A 223 -4.05 -66.69 -60.90
N THR A 224 -5.39 -66.69 -60.93
CA THR A 224 -6.20 -67.91 -61.07
C THR A 224 -6.01 -68.54 -62.46
N SER A 225 -5.89 -67.72 -63.50
CA SER A 225 -5.58 -68.16 -64.87
C SER A 225 -4.17 -68.75 -64.98
N ASP A 226 -3.14 -68.08 -64.42
CA ASP A 226 -1.78 -68.62 -64.39
C ASP A 226 -1.73 -69.94 -63.61
N LYS A 227 -2.35 -70.03 -62.42
CA LYS A 227 -2.45 -71.30 -61.70
C LYS A 227 -3.10 -72.40 -62.55
N THR A 228 -4.18 -72.09 -63.26
CA THR A 228 -4.84 -73.07 -64.16
C THR A 228 -3.88 -73.57 -65.25
N ALA A 229 -3.01 -72.70 -65.77
CA ALA A 229 -1.95 -73.09 -66.70
C ALA A 229 -0.82 -73.91 -66.02
N LYS A 230 -0.39 -73.56 -64.80
CA LYS A 230 0.64 -74.31 -64.05
C LYS A 230 0.15 -75.70 -63.60
N ASP A 231 -1.09 -75.82 -63.12
CA ASP A 231 -1.72 -77.11 -62.78
C ASP A 231 -1.75 -78.03 -64.01
N LYS A 232 -2.15 -77.49 -65.17
CA LYS A 232 -2.15 -78.20 -66.45
C LYS A 232 -0.74 -78.63 -66.86
N ALA A 233 0.24 -77.74 -66.79
CA ALA A 233 1.64 -78.04 -67.09
C ALA A 233 2.23 -79.10 -66.13
N ALA A 234 1.87 -79.08 -64.85
CA ALA A 234 2.27 -80.10 -63.87
C ALA A 234 1.64 -81.48 -64.17
N ALA A 235 0.38 -81.52 -64.58
CA ALA A 235 -0.29 -82.76 -65.02
C ALA A 235 0.32 -83.31 -66.32
N GLU A 236 0.65 -82.45 -67.29
CA GLU A 236 1.30 -82.82 -68.54
C GLU A 236 2.75 -83.29 -68.32
N ALA A 237 3.50 -82.64 -67.44
CA ALA A 237 4.84 -83.07 -67.03
C ALA A 237 4.81 -84.41 -66.26
N GLU A 238 3.84 -84.63 -65.38
CA GLU A 238 3.68 -85.91 -64.69
C GLU A 238 3.25 -87.04 -65.64
N ALA A 239 2.43 -86.76 -66.66
CA ALA A 239 2.11 -87.70 -67.72
C ALA A 239 3.36 -88.06 -68.55
N ALA A 240 4.15 -87.05 -68.94
CA ALA A 240 5.42 -87.25 -69.65
C ALA A 240 6.47 -88.01 -68.82
N ALA A 241 6.53 -87.80 -67.50
CA ALA A 241 7.38 -88.58 -66.60
C ALA A 241 6.95 -90.06 -66.53
N LYS A 242 5.64 -90.34 -66.48
CA LYS A 242 5.10 -91.71 -66.50
C LYS A 242 5.34 -92.42 -67.82
N ASP A 243 5.16 -91.73 -68.95
CA ASP A 243 5.49 -92.24 -70.29
C ASP A 243 7.01 -92.47 -70.45
N SER A 244 7.87 -91.56 -69.98
CA SER A 244 9.32 -91.74 -70.01
C SER A 244 9.79 -92.89 -69.10
N ALA A 245 9.15 -93.08 -67.94
CA ALA A 245 9.42 -94.23 -67.07
C ALA A 245 8.97 -95.56 -67.69
N ALA A 246 7.83 -95.58 -68.39
CA ALA A 246 7.40 -96.75 -69.16
C ALA A 246 8.39 -97.05 -70.31
N LYS A 247 8.86 -96.02 -71.03
CA LYS A 247 9.91 -96.16 -72.06
C LYS A 247 11.24 -96.66 -71.51
N ALA A 248 11.61 -96.27 -70.29
CA ALA A 248 12.80 -96.81 -69.61
C ALA A 248 12.62 -98.29 -69.22
N ALA A 249 11.42 -98.69 -68.81
CA ALA A 249 11.09 -100.10 -68.55
C ALA A 249 11.07 -100.95 -69.84
N ASP A 250 10.48 -100.43 -70.92
CA ASP A 250 10.51 -101.04 -72.27
C ASP A 250 11.95 -101.17 -72.78
N ALA A 251 12.77 -100.12 -72.63
CA ALA A 251 14.19 -100.15 -72.99
C ALA A 251 14.94 -101.21 -72.17
N LYS A 252 14.67 -101.32 -70.87
CA LYS A 252 15.28 -102.36 -70.03
C LYS A 252 14.84 -103.77 -70.42
N ALA A 253 13.57 -103.96 -70.78
CA ALA A 253 13.07 -105.22 -71.32
C ALA A 253 13.72 -105.54 -72.69
N ALA A 254 13.97 -104.53 -73.53
CA ALA A 254 14.68 -104.68 -74.79
C ALA A 254 16.19 -104.97 -74.59
N GLU A 255 16.85 -104.41 -73.57
CA GLU A 255 18.21 -104.79 -73.17
C GLU A 255 18.26 -106.26 -72.73
N THR A 256 17.29 -106.71 -71.93
CA THR A 256 17.16 -108.11 -71.53
C THR A 256 16.92 -109.02 -72.75
N ALA A 257 16.00 -108.67 -73.64
CA ALA A 257 15.74 -109.44 -74.86
C ALA A 257 16.93 -109.44 -75.84
N ALA A 258 17.67 -108.33 -75.95
CA ALA A 258 18.89 -108.24 -76.75
C ALA A 258 20.04 -109.06 -76.13
N LYS A 259 20.15 -109.09 -74.79
CA LYS A 259 21.07 -109.97 -74.07
C LYS A 259 20.72 -111.44 -74.30
N ASP A 260 19.46 -111.82 -74.16
CA ASP A 260 18.98 -113.18 -74.43
C ASP A 260 19.19 -113.58 -75.90
N ALA A 261 18.99 -112.66 -76.84
CA ALA A 261 19.25 -112.88 -78.26
C ALA A 261 20.76 -113.00 -78.55
N LYS A 262 21.60 -112.22 -77.86
CA LYS A 262 23.07 -112.34 -77.90
C LYS A 262 23.51 -113.69 -77.35
N ASP A 263 23.05 -114.08 -76.16
CA ASP A 263 23.46 -115.36 -75.55
C ASP A 263 22.93 -116.56 -76.35
N ARG A 264 21.79 -116.43 -77.04
CA ARG A 264 21.31 -117.40 -78.04
C ARG A 264 22.10 -117.37 -79.34
N ALA A 265 22.67 -116.25 -79.77
CA ALA A 265 23.52 -116.17 -80.95
C ALA A 265 24.92 -116.74 -80.68
N ASP A 266 25.48 -116.52 -79.48
CA ASP A 266 26.67 -117.22 -78.99
C ASP A 266 26.41 -118.74 -78.95
N ALA A 267 25.28 -119.17 -78.38
CA ALA A 267 24.86 -120.57 -78.39
C ALA A 267 24.51 -121.10 -79.79
N LEU A 268 24.15 -120.22 -80.75
CA LEU A 268 23.92 -120.59 -82.15
C LEU A 268 25.26 -120.82 -82.87
N VAL A 269 26.29 -120.00 -82.61
CA VAL A 269 27.68 -120.26 -83.04
C VAL A 269 28.14 -121.59 -82.47
N GLU A 270 27.99 -121.81 -81.16
CA GLU A 270 28.30 -123.09 -80.49
C GLU A 270 27.52 -124.26 -81.12
N SER A 271 26.24 -124.07 -81.47
CA SER A 271 25.44 -125.10 -82.14
C SER A 271 25.73 -125.29 -83.63
N LEU A 272 26.33 -124.30 -84.32
CA LEU A 272 26.73 -124.38 -85.74
C LEU A 272 28.14 -124.95 -85.89
N GLU A 273 29.01 -124.76 -84.91
CA GLU A 273 30.20 -125.59 -84.70
C GLU A 273 29.83 -127.06 -84.44
N ASN A 274 28.56 -127.33 -84.09
CA ASN A 274 27.96 -128.66 -83.94
C ASN A 274 26.82 -128.99 -84.97
N GLY A 275 26.59 -128.14 -85.98
CA GLY A 275 25.65 -128.31 -87.10
C GLY A 275 24.13 -128.23 -86.83
N GLY A 276 23.52 -127.03 -86.90
CA GLY A 276 22.06 -126.83 -86.88
C GLY A 276 21.56 -125.64 -87.73
N ASP A 277 20.34 -125.72 -88.28
CA ASP A 277 19.81 -124.82 -89.33
C ASP A 277 18.53 -124.06 -88.91
N ALA A 278 18.54 -122.72 -88.92
CA ALA A 278 17.44 -121.90 -88.38
C ALA A 278 17.25 -120.45 -88.93
N GLY A 279 18.18 -119.89 -89.72
CA GLY A 279 18.39 -118.42 -89.77
C GLY A 279 17.32 -117.53 -90.42
N LEU A 280 16.49 -118.04 -91.36
CA LEU A 280 15.67 -117.17 -92.22
C LEU A 280 14.49 -116.47 -91.52
N LYS A 281 14.00 -117.03 -90.41
CA LYS A 281 12.83 -116.50 -89.68
C LYS A 281 13.13 -115.16 -88.99
N ASP A 282 14.31 -115.06 -88.38
CA ASP A 282 14.61 -113.98 -87.44
C ASP A 282 15.03 -112.68 -88.15
N LEU A 283 15.59 -112.79 -89.37
CA LEU A 283 15.83 -111.64 -90.25
C LEU A 283 14.52 -110.88 -90.59
N LYS A 284 13.41 -111.59 -90.76
CA LYS A 284 12.10 -110.96 -91.02
C LYS A 284 11.53 -110.27 -89.79
N ALA A 285 11.83 -110.77 -88.59
CA ALA A 285 11.48 -110.08 -87.35
C ALA A 285 12.30 -108.79 -87.15
N ALA A 286 13.60 -108.81 -87.51
CA ALA A 286 14.47 -107.64 -87.43
C ALA A 286 14.02 -106.49 -88.36
N LEU A 287 13.53 -106.81 -89.57
CA LEU A 287 12.98 -105.83 -90.51
C LEU A 287 11.76 -105.07 -89.95
N GLU A 288 10.79 -105.77 -89.36
CA GLU A 288 9.61 -105.12 -88.78
C GLU A 288 9.96 -104.32 -87.51
N ALA A 289 10.93 -104.78 -86.72
CA ALA A 289 11.47 -104.01 -85.59
C ALA A 289 12.13 -102.70 -86.05
N ALA A 290 12.86 -102.70 -87.18
CA ALA A 290 13.45 -101.50 -87.76
C ALA A 290 12.37 -100.49 -88.21
N LYS A 291 11.30 -100.96 -88.87
CA LYS A 291 10.18 -100.09 -89.30
C LYS A 291 9.47 -99.45 -88.10
N ALA A 292 9.26 -100.21 -87.02
CA ALA A 292 8.70 -99.70 -85.78
C ALA A 292 9.63 -98.67 -85.09
N ALA A 293 10.95 -98.81 -85.22
CA ALA A 293 11.91 -97.82 -84.72
C ALA A 293 11.90 -96.52 -85.54
N GLN A 294 11.80 -96.60 -86.87
CA GLN A 294 11.70 -95.42 -87.75
C GLN A 294 10.47 -94.57 -87.40
N SER A 295 9.28 -95.16 -87.34
CA SER A 295 8.04 -94.42 -87.03
C SER A 295 8.07 -93.72 -85.66
N LYS A 296 8.77 -94.28 -84.67
CA LYS A 296 9.02 -93.62 -83.38
C LYS A 296 9.97 -92.42 -83.50
N ALA A 297 11.02 -92.52 -84.30
CA ALA A 297 11.97 -91.43 -84.53
C ALA A 297 11.36 -90.26 -85.35
N ASP A 298 10.57 -90.57 -86.38
CA ASP A 298 9.81 -89.57 -87.16
C ASP A 298 8.85 -88.77 -86.24
N THR A 299 8.18 -89.47 -85.31
CA THR A 299 7.30 -88.86 -84.29
C THR A 299 8.09 -87.96 -83.33
N ALA A 300 9.29 -88.38 -82.91
CA ALA A 300 10.16 -87.59 -82.05
C ALA A 300 10.65 -86.30 -82.73
N ALA A 301 11.02 -86.37 -84.01
CA ALA A 301 11.42 -85.20 -84.80
C ALA A 301 10.28 -84.18 -84.93
N SER A 302 9.05 -84.63 -85.19
CA SER A 302 7.85 -83.77 -85.25
C SER A 302 7.58 -83.05 -83.92
N ASN A 303 7.67 -83.77 -82.79
CA ASN A 303 7.49 -83.18 -81.47
C ASN A 303 8.59 -82.16 -81.12
N ALA A 304 9.83 -82.42 -81.50
CA ALA A 304 10.93 -81.47 -81.33
C ALA A 304 10.75 -80.21 -82.20
N GLU A 305 10.14 -80.33 -83.39
CA GLU A 305 9.86 -79.18 -84.26
C GLU A 305 8.80 -78.26 -83.66
N ALA A 306 7.78 -78.83 -82.99
CA ALA A 306 6.80 -78.06 -82.23
C ALA A 306 7.44 -77.35 -81.03
N ALA A 307 8.30 -78.04 -80.26
CA ALA A 307 8.99 -77.46 -79.10
C ALA A 307 9.93 -76.30 -79.48
N ALA A 308 10.69 -76.43 -80.57
CA ALA A 308 11.58 -75.38 -81.06
C ALA A 308 10.81 -74.13 -81.50
N LYS A 309 9.65 -74.28 -82.15
CA LYS A 309 8.79 -73.15 -82.56
C LYS A 309 8.20 -72.40 -81.38
N GLU A 310 7.81 -73.10 -80.31
CA GLU A 310 7.28 -72.45 -79.10
C GLU A 310 8.37 -71.73 -78.32
N ALA A 311 9.59 -72.29 -78.23
CA ALA A 311 10.73 -71.63 -77.59
C ALA A 311 11.19 -70.37 -78.36
N ASP A 312 11.27 -70.44 -79.69
CA ASP A 312 11.56 -69.29 -80.57
C ASP A 312 10.47 -68.20 -80.48
N ARG A 313 9.20 -68.58 -80.27
CA ARG A 313 8.12 -67.64 -79.95
C ARG A 313 8.33 -66.98 -78.59
N ALA A 314 8.56 -67.77 -77.54
CA ALA A 314 8.72 -67.26 -76.18
C ALA A 314 9.91 -66.29 -76.06
N ALA A 315 11.01 -66.56 -76.77
CA ALA A 315 12.14 -65.63 -76.86
C ALA A 315 11.77 -64.29 -77.53
N LYS A 316 10.93 -64.29 -78.57
CA LYS A 316 10.45 -63.06 -79.23
C LYS A 316 9.51 -62.24 -78.36
N ASP A 317 8.58 -62.91 -77.68
CA ASP A 317 7.65 -62.26 -76.76
C ASP A 317 8.41 -61.67 -75.54
N GLY A 318 9.42 -62.39 -75.02
CA GLY A 318 10.34 -61.90 -73.98
C GLY A 318 11.23 -60.73 -74.42
N ALA A 319 11.66 -60.69 -75.69
CA ALA A 319 12.44 -59.58 -76.22
C ALA A 319 11.63 -58.27 -76.30
N ALA A 320 10.32 -58.36 -76.54
CA ALA A 320 9.42 -57.21 -76.53
C ALA A 320 9.21 -56.66 -75.09
N ASP A 321 9.07 -57.53 -74.10
CA ASP A 321 8.93 -57.14 -72.69
C ASP A 321 10.23 -56.48 -72.15
N ALA A 322 11.39 -57.13 -72.35
CA ALA A 322 12.68 -56.60 -71.94
C ALA A 322 12.97 -55.22 -72.56
N LYS A 323 12.60 -54.99 -73.83
CA LYS A 323 12.70 -53.67 -74.46
C LYS A 323 11.75 -52.65 -73.83
N THR A 324 10.51 -53.03 -73.57
CA THR A 324 9.50 -52.16 -72.93
C THR A 324 9.96 -51.71 -71.54
N LYS A 325 10.54 -52.62 -70.76
CA LYS A 325 11.10 -52.31 -69.43
C LYS A 325 12.35 -51.45 -69.49
N ALA A 326 13.22 -51.64 -70.47
CA ALA A 326 14.37 -50.74 -70.69
C ALA A 326 13.93 -49.30 -71.04
N ASP A 327 12.89 -49.13 -71.87
CA ASP A 327 12.32 -47.82 -72.21
C ASP A 327 11.70 -47.14 -70.96
N GLU A 328 10.95 -47.89 -70.15
CA GLU A 328 10.34 -47.42 -68.90
C GLU A 328 11.40 -46.96 -67.88
N ALA A 329 12.46 -47.75 -67.68
CA ALA A 329 13.57 -47.41 -66.80
C ALA A 329 14.30 -46.14 -67.24
N ALA A 330 14.52 -45.96 -68.55
CA ALA A 330 15.16 -44.77 -69.10
C ALA A 330 14.31 -43.50 -68.87
N ALA A 331 12.99 -43.59 -69.08
CA ALA A 331 12.06 -42.48 -68.84
C ALA A 331 11.99 -42.09 -67.35
N LEU A 332 11.92 -43.07 -66.45
CA LEU A 332 11.89 -42.82 -65.01
C LEU A 332 13.23 -42.27 -64.49
N LYS A 333 14.37 -42.72 -65.03
CA LYS A 333 15.67 -42.11 -64.71
C LYS A 333 15.73 -40.64 -65.12
N ALA A 334 15.28 -40.29 -66.33
CA ALA A 334 15.25 -38.89 -66.77
C ALA A 334 14.34 -38.01 -65.89
N ALA A 335 13.24 -38.56 -65.38
CA ALA A 335 12.39 -37.87 -64.39
C ALA A 335 13.09 -37.68 -63.03
N ALA A 336 13.85 -38.68 -62.57
CA ALA A 336 14.66 -38.59 -61.35
C ALA A 336 15.81 -37.58 -61.48
N ASP A 337 16.51 -37.55 -62.62
CA ASP A 337 17.57 -36.58 -62.92
C ASP A 337 17.02 -35.14 -62.89
N LYS A 338 15.86 -34.88 -63.51
CA LYS A 338 15.20 -33.57 -63.46
C LYS A 338 14.72 -33.18 -62.05
N ALA A 339 14.23 -34.15 -61.27
CA ALA A 339 13.86 -33.93 -59.88
C ALA A 339 15.11 -33.59 -59.03
N LYS A 340 16.27 -34.18 -59.35
CA LYS A 340 17.57 -33.88 -58.72
C LYS A 340 18.00 -32.44 -58.99
N GLU A 341 17.98 -31.98 -60.24
CA GLU A 341 18.29 -30.59 -60.61
C GLU A 341 17.41 -29.58 -59.84
N THR A 342 16.12 -29.92 -59.67
CA THR A 342 15.17 -29.12 -58.89
C THR A 342 15.53 -29.12 -57.40
N ALA A 343 15.90 -30.27 -56.83
CA ALA A 343 16.27 -30.40 -55.41
C ALA A 343 17.62 -29.72 -55.08
N GLU A 344 18.59 -29.79 -55.99
CA GLU A 344 19.92 -29.17 -55.82
C GLU A 344 19.85 -27.63 -55.89
N THR A 345 18.91 -27.07 -56.67
CA THR A 345 18.70 -25.62 -56.79
C THR A 345 17.63 -25.05 -55.83
N ALA A 346 16.85 -25.91 -55.15
CA ALA A 346 15.70 -25.49 -54.35
C ALA A 346 16.05 -24.47 -53.24
N GLN A 347 17.15 -24.67 -52.52
CA GLN A 347 17.59 -23.76 -51.46
C GLN A 347 18.04 -22.39 -52.01
N GLU A 348 18.69 -22.37 -53.18
CA GLU A 348 19.04 -21.11 -53.86
C GLU A 348 17.78 -20.36 -54.32
N LYS A 349 16.79 -21.08 -54.87
CA LYS A 349 15.53 -20.49 -55.33
C LYS A 349 14.64 -20.00 -54.18
N LEU A 350 14.64 -20.66 -53.03
CA LEU A 350 14.03 -20.15 -51.80
C LEU A 350 14.75 -18.87 -51.32
N ALA A 351 16.09 -18.86 -51.32
CA ALA A 351 16.90 -17.70 -50.93
C ALA A 351 16.81 -16.51 -51.92
N GLN A 352 16.36 -16.73 -53.16
CA GLN A 352 16.03 -15.65 -54.11
C GLN A 352 14.63 -15.06 -53.89
N GLY A 353 13.78 -15.72 -53.10
CA GLY A 353 12.44 -15.24 -52.73
C GLY A 353 11.61 -14.82 -53.96
N SER A 354 11.13 -13.58 -53.94
CA SER A 354 10.31 -13.00 -55.00
C SER A 354 11.01 -12.98 -56.36
N LEU A 355 12.34 -12.80 -56.41
CA LEU A 355 13.09 -12.84 -57.67
C LEU A 355 13.01 -14.24 -58.30
N GLY A 356 13.23 -15.29 -57.51
CA GLY A 356 13.10 -16.68 -57.96
C GLY A 356 11.66 -17.01 -58.40
N PHE A 357 10.66 -16.49 -57.69
CA PHE A 357 9.25 -16.61 -58.06
C PHE A 357 8.94 -15.95 -59.41
N TYR A 358 9.36 -14.69 -59.60
CA TYR A 358 9.17 -13.96 -60.87
C TYR A 358 9.93 -14.61 -62.04
N GLU A 359 11.14 -15.12 -61.81
CA GLU A 359 11.87 -15.93 -62.80
C GLU A 359 11.10 -17.20 -63.20
N SER A 360 10.54 -17.93 -62.22
CA SER A 360 9.77 -19.15 -62.50
C SER A 360 8.49 -18.89 -63.31
N LYS A 361 7.88 -17.71 -63.14
CA LYS A 361 6.76 -17.21 -63.94
C LYS A 361 7.17 -16.60 -65.29
N GLY A 362 8.48 -16.43 -65.54
CA GLY A 362 9.00 -15.71 -66.71
C GLY A 362 8.66 -14.21 -66.71
N SER A 363 8.37 -13.63 -65.55
CA SER A 363 7.81 -12.27 -65.39
C SER A 363 8.88 -11.19 -65.49
N ARG A 364 9.39 -11.00 -66.71
CA ARG A 364 10.59 -10.17 -67.00
C ARG A 364 10.56 -8.79 -66.36
N LYS A 365 9.45 -8.06 -66.44
CA LYS A 365 9.35 -6.71 -65.85
C LYS A 365 9.60 -6.70 -64.33
N ALA A 366 9.11 -7.71 -63.62
CA ALA A 366 9.28 -7.82 -62.17
C ALA A 366 10.73 -8.24 -61.80
N VAL A 367 11.31 -9.16 -62.59
CA VAL A 367 12.73 -9.53 -62.53
C VAL A 367 13.63 -8.30 -62.79
N ASP A 368 13.36 -7.54 -63.85
CA ASP A 368 14.10 -6.33 -64.22
C ASP A 368 13.99 -5.22 -63.15
N ALA A 369 12.82 -5.08 -62.51
CA ALA A 369 12.61 -4.13 -61.42
C ALA A 369 13.49 -4.43 -60.20
N LEU A 370 13.49 -5.68 -59.72
CA LEU A 370 14.33 -6.09 -58.58
C LEU A 370 15.82 -6.05 -58.94
N ASN A 371 16.19 -6.51 -60.14
CA ASN A 371 17.57 -6.45 -60.62
C ASN A 371 18.08 -5.00 -60.79
N GLY A 372 17.18 -4.05 -61.09
CA GLY A 372 17.45 -2.61 -61.08
C GLY A 372 17.90 -2.07 -59.72
N TYR A 373 17.58 -2.76 -58.62
CA TYR A 373 18.02 -2.42 -57.27
C TYR A 373 19.00 -3.44 -56.65
N ALA A 374 19.39 -4.51 -57.34
CA ALA A 374 20.20 -5.61 -56.78
C ALA A 374 21.65 -5.22 -56.40
N LYS A 375 22.06 -3.96 -56.62
CA LYS A 375 23.33 -3.37 -56.14
C LYS A 375 23.17 -2.46 -54.94
N GLU A 376 21.93 -2.20 -54.52
CA GLU A 376 21.59 -1.27 -53.45
C GLU A 376 21.62 -1.99 -52.10
N SER A 377 22.34 -1.44 -51.12
CA SER A 377 22.51 -2.10 -49.80
C SER A 377 21.24 -2.20 -48.95
N TRP A 378 20.13 -1.59 -49.39
CA TRP A 378 18.83 -1.67 -48.75
C TRP A 378 17.92 -2.76 -49.34
N LEU A 379 18.18 -3.30 -50.54
CA LEU A 379 17.40 -4.42 -51.08
C LEU A 379 17.94 -5.74 -50.52
N ARG A 380 17.14 -6.43 -49.70
CA ARG A 380 17.57 -7.67 -49.05
C ARG A 380 16.89 -8.91 -49.65
N LEU A 381 17.23 -9.20 -50.91
CA LEU A 381 16.62 -10.29 -51.69
C LEU A 381 16.49 -11.61 -50.89
N GLY A 382 15.25 -12.04 -50.68
CA GLY A 382 14.87 -13.27 -49.99
C GLY A 382 15.06 -13.30 -48.47
N ASP A 383 15.61 -12.26 -47.84
CA ASP A 383 15.74 -12.15 -46.39
C ASP A 383 14.34 -12.20 -45.73
N LYS A 384 14.19 -12.99 -44.65
CA LYS A 384 12.95 -13.14 -43.87
C LYS A 384 12.33 -11.80 -43.42
N ASP A 385 13.13 -10.74 -43.30
CA ASP A 385 12.68 -9.41 -42.91
C ASP A 385 12.40 -8.51 -44.14
N SER A 386 12.91 -8.88 -45.32
CA SER A 386 12.60 -8.20 -46.57
C SER A 386 11.18 -8.49 -47.04
N SER A 387 10.58 -7.51 -47.70
CA SER A 387 9.35 -7.67 -48.48
C SER A 387 9.50 -8.63 -49.67
N THR A 388 10.73 -8.96 -50.04
CA THR A 388 11.07 -9.92 -51.11
C THR A 388 11.10 -11.38 -50.64
N SER A 389 10.95 -11.68 -49.34
CA SER A 389 10.71 -13.07 -48.89
C SER A 389 9.28 -13.52 -49.20
N LEU A 390 9.12 -14.81 -49.53
CA LEU A 390 7.82 -15.38 -49.92
C LEU A 390 6.78 -15.25 -48.80
N ASP A 391 7.18 -15.38 -47.53
CA ASP A 391 6.29 -15.24 -46.38
C ASP A 391 5.80 -13.79 -46.18
N ASN A 392 6.64 -12.80 -46.50
CA ASN A 392 6.25 -11.39 -46.44
C ASN A 392 5.45 -10.96 -47.68
N MET A 393 5.65 -11.59 -48.84
CA MET A 393 4.73 -11.47 -49.97
C MET A 393 3.32 -11.92 -49.58
N LEU A 394 3.19 -13.08 -48.91
CA LEU A 394 1.89 -13.59 -48.45
C LEU A 394 1.20 -12.62 -47.47
N LYS A 395 1.95 -12.00 -46.53
CA LYS A 395 1.42 -10.93 -45.65
C LYS A 395 1.03 -9.67 -46.41
N ALA A 396 1.80 -9.29 -47.45
CA ALA A 396 1.47 -8.16 -48.31
C ALA A 396 0.15 -8.38 -49.07
N LEU A 397 -0.20 -9.64 -49.40
CA LEU A 397 -1.51 -9.97 -49.96
C LEU A 397 -2.67 -9.72 -48.99
N ASP A 398 -2.47 -9.94 -47.68
CA ASP A 398 -3.48 -9.62 -46.65
C ASP A 398 -3.84 -8.12 -46.67
N ARG A 399 -2.88 -7.26 -47.02
CA ARG A 399 -3.10 -5.82 -47.21
C ARG A 399 -3.91 -5.49 -48.47
N ILE A 400 -3.84 -6.34 -49.50
CA ILE A 400 -4.62 -6.19 -50.73
C ILE A 400 -6.04 -6.73 -50.52
N ASP A 401 -6.19 -7.86 -49.81
CA ASP A 401 -7.49 -8.37 -49.37
C ASP A 401 -8.22 -7.30 -48.53
N ARG A 402 -7.52 -6.66 -47.58
CA ARG A 402 -8.04 -5.54 -46.78
C ARG A 402 -8.45 -4.32 -47.62
N ALA A 403 -7.68 -3.98 -48.66
CA ALA A 403 -8.07 -2.95 -49.62
C ALA A 403 -9.35 -3.32 -50.38
N ASN A 404 -9.44 -4.58 -50.78
CA ASN A 404 -10.56 -5.11 -51.55
C ASN A 404 -11.84 -5.22 -50.72
N GLU A 405 -11.77 -5.46 -49.41
CA GLU A 405 -12.90 -5.26 -48.48
C GLU A 405 -13.42 -3.81 -48.53
N ILE A 406 -12.52 -2.83 -48.39
CA ILE A 406 -12.87 -1.41 -48.38
C ILE A 406 -13.48 -1.00 -49.73
N ARG A 407 -12.84 -1.34 -50.85
CA ARG A 407 -13.34 -1.04 -52.21
C ARG A 407 -14.69 -1.71 -52.48
N ARG A 408 -14.85 -2.99 -52.13
CA ARG A 408 -16.14 -3.73 -52.20
C ARG A 408 -17.23 -3.03 -51.39
N SER A 409 -16.92 -2.52 -50.20
CA SER A 409 -17.90 -1.79 -49.35
C SER A 409 -18.35 -0.45 -49.95
N LEU A 410 -17.54 0.14 -50.84
CA LEU A 410 -17.83 1.37 -51.57
C LEU A 410 -18.47 1.12 -52.96
N GLY A 411 -18.64 -0.14 -53.36
CA GLY A 411 -19.10 -0.51 -54.70
C GLY A 411 -18.04 -0.34 -55.80
N LEU A 412 -16.77 -0.17 -55.43
CA LEU A 412 -15.63 -0.08 -56.35
C LEU A 412 -15.14 -1.48 -56.75
N PRO A 413 -14.52 -1.64 -57.93
CA PRO A 413 -13.92 -2.91 -58.34
C PRO A 413 -12.74 -3.27 -57.44
N GLU A 414 -12.65 -4.56 -57.09
CA GLU A 414 -11.51 -5.15 -56.40
C GLU A 414 -10.25 -5.08 -57.28
N TRP A 415 -9.11 -4.76 -56.68
CA TRP A 415 -7.82 -4.81 -57.35
C TRP A 415 -7.33 -6.24 -57.56
N THR A 416 -6.70 -6.45 -58.71
CA THR A 416 -5.92 -7.66 -59.03
C THR A 416 -4.44 -7.43 -58.78
N VAL A 417 -3.70 -8.50 -58.44
CA VAL A 417 -2.28 -8.43 -58.06
C VAL A 417 -1.40 -8.62 -59.29
N ASP A 418 -0.58 -7.62 -59.60
CA ASP A 418 0.34 -7.58 -60.75
C ASP A 418 1.80 -7.77 -60.29
N ASP A 419 2.54 -8.66 -60.96
CA ASP A 419 3.93 -8.99 -60.59
C ASP A 419 4.85 -7.75 -60.59
N TYR A 420 4.67 -6.84 -61.54
CA TYR A 420 5.54 -5.66 -61.69
C TYR A 420 5.20 -4.59 -60.64
N GLN A 421 3.92 -4.32 -60.40
CA GLN A 421 3.53 -3.42 -59.29
C GLN A 421 4.02 -3.96 -57.94
N THR A 422 3.98 -5.29 -57.76
CA THR A 422 4.43 -5.96 -56.53
C THR A 422 5.95 -5.84 -56.36
N ALA A 423 6.75 -6.18 -57.37
CA ALA A 423 8.21 -5.99 -57.36
C ALA A 423 8.63 -4.54 -57.05
N MET A 424 7.89 -3.57 -57.60
CA MET A 424 8.13 -2.14 -57.38
C MET A 424 7.76 -1.73 -55.94
N ALA A 425 6.64 -2.22 -55.39
CA ALA A 425 6.22 -1.95 -54.01
C ALA A 425 7.14 -2.62 -52.97
N GLN A 426 7.65 -3.81 -53.28
CA GLN A 426 8.69 -4.48 -52.50
C GLN A 426 9.96 -3.61 -52.42
N GLY A 427 10.42 -3.09 -53.57
CA GLY A 427 11.53 -2.13 -53.59
C GLY A 427 11.30 -0.86 -52.78
N ALA A 428 10.05 -0.38 -52.66
CA ALA A 428 9.71 0.77 -51.84
C ALA A 428 9.68 0.45 -50.33
N ALA A 429 9.16 -0.71 -49.94
CA ALA A 429 9.13 -1.17 -48.55
C ALA A 429 10.53 -1.46 -48.00
N ASP A 430 11.37 -2.18 -48.76
CA ASP A 430 12.76 -2.46 -48.39
C ASP A 430 13.59 -1.17 -48.27
N TYR A 431 13.45 -0.25 -49.23
CA TYR A 431 14.17 1.03 -49.20
C TYR A 431 13.92 1.81 -47.91
N ASN A 432 12.65 2.03 -47.55
CA ASN A 432 12.30 2.79 -46.35
C ASN A 432 12.67 2.02 -45.07
N THR A 433 12.55 0.68 -45.05
CA THR A 433 12.89 -0.14 -43.88
C THR A 433 14.40 -0.20 -43.61
N PHE A 434 15.21 -0.35 -44.66
CA PHE A 434 16.65 -0.66 -44.52
C PHE A 434 17.60 0.49 -44.86
N SER A 435 17.13 1.58 -45.49
CA SER A 435 17.88 2.85 -45.58
C SER A 435 17.62 3.76 -44.37
N GLY A 436 16.45 3.62 -43.72
CA GLY A 436 15.98 4.54 -42.68
C GLY A 436 15.31 5.81 -43.21
N ASN A 437 15.06 5.89 -44.51
CA ASN A 437 14.32 6.98 -45.16
C ASN A 437 12.81 6.81 -44.96
N LEU A 438 12.05 7.89 -45.15
CA LEU A 438 10.59 7.94 -44.97
C LEU A 438 9.96 8.73 -46.13
N GLU A 439 10.12 8.22 -47.35
CA GLU A 439 9.77 8.93 -48.59
C GLU A 439 9.38 8.00 -49.75
N HIS A 440 8.66 8.56 -50.73
CA HIS A 440 8.41 7.92 -52.01
C HIS A 440 9.71 7.85 -52.82
N LYS A 441 10.23 6.64 -53.06
CA LYS A 441 11.42 6.48 -53.87
C LYS A 441 11.11 6.63 -55.36
N THR A 442 11.78 7.57 -56.02
CA THR A 442 11.71 7.71 -57.48
C THR A 442 11.99 6.38 -58.17
N GLY A 443 11.05 5.96 -59.01
CA GLY A 443 11.13 4.73 -59.79
C GLY A 443 10.69 3.45 -59.07
N THR A 444 10.15 3.49 -57.84
CA THR A 444 9.50 2.32 -57.19
C THR A 444 7.97 2.33 -57.31
N PHE A 445 7.40 3.19 -58.16
CA PHE A 445 5.97 3.24 -58.50
C PHE A 445 5.77 3.82 -59.91
N ASN A 446 4.56 3.67 -60.47
CA ASN A 446 4.24 4.11 -61.83
C ASN A 446 3.06 5.10 -61.95
N GLN A 447 2.00 4.94 -61.13
CA GLN A 447 0.85 5.85 -61.11
C GLN A 447 0.66 6.46 -59.72
N SER A 448 0.42 5.63 -58.71
CA SER A 448 0.31 6.07 -57.32
C SER A 448 0.94 5.06 -56.36
N GLN A 449 1.30 5.53 -55.17
CA GLN A 449 1.90 4.75 -54.09
C GLN A 449 1.40 5.24 -52.74
N ASN A 450 1.13 4.32 -51.83
CA ASN A 450 0.92 4.60 -50.42
C ASN A 450 2.05 3.96 -49.60
N LEU A 451 2.51 4.64 -48.55
CA LEU A 451 3.53 4.17 -47.61
C LEU A 451 3.04 4.33 -46.16
N SER A 452 3.34 3.36 -45.30
CA SER A 452 3.00 3.40 -43.87
C SER A 452 4.07 2.71 -43.04
N TRP A 453 4.19 3.12 -41.77
CA TRP A 453 5.24 2.69 -40.86
C TRP A 453 4.64 2.39 -39.48
N GLY A 454 4.71 1.13 -39.03
CA GLY A 454 4.24 0.71 -37.71
C GLY A 454 2.73 0.73 -37.46
N TYR A 455 1.89 0.73 -38.51
CA TYR A 455 0.43 0.61 -38.40
C TYR A 455 -0.03 -0.84 -38.68
N ASP A 456 -0.53 -1.55 -37.67
CA ASP A 456 -0.95 -2.97 -37.79
C ASP A 456 -1.94 -3.21 -38.95
N ASP A 457 -2.88 -2.27 -39.16
CA ASP A 457 -3.65 -2.08 -40.41
C ASP A 457 -3.27 -0.71 -41.01
N PRO A 458 -2.55 -0.65 -42.17
CA PRO A 458 -2.19 0.63 -42.78
C PRO A 458 -3.40 1.43 -43.28
N TYR A 459 -4.58 0.81 -43.46
CA TYR A 459 -5.83 1.48 -43.81
C TYR A 459 -6.49 2.19 -42.61
N GLN A 460 -5.95 2.08 -41.39
CA GLN A 460 -6.28 3.04 -40.33
C GLN A 460 -5.83 4.44 -40.76
N GLY A 461 -4.55 4.63 -41.07
CA GLY A 461 -4.03 5.89 -41.61
C GLY A 461 -4.57 6.18 -43.01
N TRP A 462 -4.24 5.33 -44.00
CA TRP A 462 -4.50 5.58 -45.42
C TRP A 462 -5.96 5.73 -45.80
N TYR A 463 -6.90 5.17 -45.04
CA TYR A 463 -8.32 5.28 -45.35
C TYR A 463 -9.11 5.92 -44.21
N THR A 464 -9.00 5.41 -42.98
CA THR A 464 -9.93 5.78 -41.90
C THR A 464 -9.68 7.21 -41.41
N GLU A 465 -8.43 7.59 -41.16
CA GLU A 465 -8.07 8.92 -40.64
C GLU A 465 -8.11 9.98 -41.75
N GLU A 466 -7.51 9.70 -42.92
CA GLU A 466 -7.53 10.63 -44.07
C GLU A 466 -8.95 10.90 -44.61
N LYS A 467 -9.86 9.93 -44.55
CA LYS A 467 -11.27 10.14 -44.95
C LYS A 467 -11.95 11.22 -44.11
N ILE A 468 -11.64 11.33 -42.82
CA ILE A 468 -12.24 12.35 -41.94
C ILE A 468 -11.82 13.75 -42.43
N VAL A 469 -10.54 13.92 -42.77
CA VAL A 469 -10.00 15.18 -43.32
C VAL A 469 -10.63 15.50 -44.68
N TRP A 470 -10.83 14.49 -45.54
CA TRP A 470 -11.49 14.66 -46.83
C TRP A 470 -12.97 15.02 -46.71
N ASP A 471 -13.75 14.29 -45.91
CA ASP A 471 -15.18 14.56 -45.68
C ASP A 471 -15.37 15.97 -45.10
N GLU A 472 -14.50 16.40 -44.18
CA GLU A 472 -14.47 17.76 -43.63
C GLU A 472 -14.15 18.83 -44.68
N ALA A 473 -13.20 18.57 -45.59
CA ALA A 473 -12.86 19.51 -46.66
C ALA A 473 -14.01 19.62 -47.68
N VAL A 474 -14.57 18.49 -48.07
CA VAL A 474 -15.72 18.37 -48.99
C VAL A 474 -17.00 19.00 -48.42
N ALA A 475 -17.18 19.00 -47.10
CA ALA A 475 -18.28 19.72 -46.45
C ALA A 475 -18.13 21.25 -46.52
N LYS A 476 -16.89 21.76 -46.65
CA LYS A 476 -16.56 23.20 -46.76
C LYS A 476 -16.53 23.65 -48.21
N ASP A 477 -16.04 22.80 -49.12
CA ASP A 477 -16.07 22.99 -50.57
C ASP A 477 -16.55 21.71 -51.29
N PRO A 478 -17.85 21.63 -51.65
CA PRO A 478 -18.40 20.49 -52.38
C PRO A 478 -17.83 20.28 -53.79
N SER A 479 -17.12 21.27 -54.37
CA SER A 479 -16.53 21.13 -55.70
C SER A 479 -15.36 20.13 -55.73
N LEU A 480 -14.69 19.93 -54.58
CA LEU A 480 -13.61 18.97 -54.40
C LEU A 480 -13.97 17.54 -54.82
N LYS A 481 -15.26 17.15 -54.74
CA LYS A 481 -15.76 15.85 -55.23
C LYS A 481 -15.52 15.60 -56.73
N ASN A 482 -15.33 16.66 -57.52
CA ASN A 482 -15.11 16.59 -58.96
C ASN A 482 -13.64 16.89 -59.34
N THR A 483 -12.76 17.06 -58.35
CA THR A 483 -11.34 17.37 -58.55
C THR A 483 -10.52 16.08 -58.51
N THR A 484 -9.81 15.76 -59.58
CA THR A 484 -8.94 14.57 -59.61
C THR A 484 -7.76 14.73 -58.63
N PRO A 485 -7.14 13.65 -58.13
CA PRO A 485 -6.04 13.76 -57.16
C PRO A 485 -4.87 14.59 -57.70
N TYR A 486 -4.55 14.46 -58.99
CA TYR A 486 -3.55 15.28 -59.69
C TYR A 486 -3.92 16.77 -59.72
N MET A 487 -5.18 17.12 -60.05
CA MET A 487 -5.62 18.51 -60.01
C MET A 487 -5.61 19.06 -58.59
N LEU A 488 -5.97 18.26 -57.58
CA LEU A 488 -5.91 18.64 -56.18
C LEU A 488 -4.47 18.92 -55.73
N GLN A 489 -3.50 18.12 -56.16
CA GLN A 489 -2.07 18.35 -55.91
C GLN A 489 -1.60 19.70 -56.46
N LEU A 490 -2.14 20.16 -57.60
CA LEU A 490 -1.81 21.44 -58.21
C LEU A 490 -2.55 22.63 -57.58
N THR A 491 -3.83 22.48 -57.22
CA THR A 491 -4.67 23.61 -56.74
C THR A 491 -4.72 23.74 -55.22
N ASN A 492 -4.49 22.65 -54.49
CA ASN A 492 -4.52 22.60 -53.02
C ASN A 492 -3.54 21.52 -52.48
N PRO A 493 -2.22 21.71 -52.66
CA PRO A 493 -1.21 20.73 -52.23
C PRO A 493 -1.27 20.42 -50.73
N ASP A 494 -1.60 21.41 -49.90
CA ASP A 494 -1.71 21.27 -48.44
C ASP A 494 -2.87 20.36 -48.02
N LEU A 495 -3.93 20.24 -48.83
CA LEU A 495 -4.98 19.24 -48.61
C LEU A 495 -4.54 17.89 -49.20
N TYR A 496 -3.99 17.87 -50.42
CA TYR A 496 -3.53 16.64 -51.07
C TYR A 496 -2.54 15.85 -50.19
N GLN A 497 -1.58 16.51 -49.53
CA GLN A 497 -0.64 15.88 -48.59
C GLN A 497 -1.30 15.25 -47.34
N LYS A 498 -2.59 15.47 -47.10
CA LYS A 498 -3.36 14.96 -45.95
C LYS A 498 -4.50 14.00 -46.33
N VAL A 499 -4.72 13.77 -47.63
CA VAL A 499 -5.80 12.90 -48.15
C VAL A 499 -5.36 12.03 -49.33
N GLY A 500 -4.09 12.11 -49.74
CA GLY A 500 -3.57 11.47 -50.94
C GLY A 500 -3.64 9.95 -50.90
N HIS A 501 -3.40 9.34 -49.73
CA HIS A 501 -3.51 7.89 -49.58
C HIS A 501 -4.96 7.44 -49.69
N TYR A 502 -5.89 8.19 -49.08
CA TYR A 502 -7.33 7.93 -49.17
C TYR A 502 -7.81 8.03 -50.62
N LEU A 503 -7.42 9.10 -51.32
CA LEU A 503 -7.77 9.30 -52.72
C LEU A 503 -7.25 8.16 -53.62
N ASN A 504 -6.03 7.65 -53.37
CA ASN A 504 -5.50 6.48 -54.10
C ASN A 504 -6.28 5.20 -53.79
N VAL A 505 -6.77 5.01 -52.55
CA VAL A 505 -7.58 3.83 -52.17
C VAL A 505 -8.97 3.85 -52.79
N ILE A 506 -9.59 5.03 -52.91
CA ILE A 506 -10.93 5.18 -53.51
C ILE A 506 -10.94 5.46 -55.02
N ASP A 507 -9.77 5.52 -55.68
CA ASP A 507 -9.66 5.81 -57.12
C ASP A 507 -10.37 4.70 -57.94
N PRO A 508 -11.45 5.00 -58.69
CA PRO A 508 -12.16 4.01 -59.48
C PRO A 508 -11.36 3.52 -60.70
N ASP A 509 -10.40 4.31 -61.20
CA ASP A 509 -9.64 4.01 -62.41
C ASP A 509 -8.48 3.04 -62.12
N THR A 510 -8.13 2.82 -60.85
CA THR A 510 -7.15 1.80 -60.43
C THR A 510 -7.78 0.40 -60.41
N THR A 511 -7.17 -0.54 -61.14
CA THR A 511 -7.68 -1.91 -61.34
C THR A 511 -6.66 -3.00 -61.03
N VAL A 512 -5.37 -2.64 -61.01
CA VAL A 512 -4.28 -3.49 -60.54
C VAL A 512 -3.56 -2.84 -59.37
N THR A 513 -2.98 -3.67 -58.52
CA THR A 513 -2.14 -3.25 -57.40
C THR A 513 -0.97 -4.21 -57.20
N GLY A 514 -0.03 -3.81 -56.36
CA GLY A 514 1.00 -4.68 -55.82
C GLY A 514 1.52 -4.12 -54.50
N ALA A 515 1.84 -5.00 -53.56
CA ALA A 515 2.18 -4.60 -52.20
C ALA A 515 3.53 -5.16 -51.74
N GLY A 516 4.17 -4.44 -50.83
CA GLY A 516 5.39 -4.86 -50.13
C GLY A 516 5.22 -4.65 -48.63
N TYR A 517 5.51 -5.68 -47.85
CA TYR A 517 5.50 -5.64 -46.39
C TYR A 517 6.91 -6.00 -45.90
N ALA A 518 7.65 -5.07 -45.32
CA ALA A 518 9.01 -5.29 -44.82
C ALA A 518 9.06 -5.15 -43.29
N VAL A 519 9.87 -5.97 -42.62
CA VAL A 519 9.97 -6.05 -41.15
C VAL A 519 11.28 -5.41 -40.67
N GLY A 520 11.23 -4.76 -39.51
CA GLY A 520 12.36 -4.06 -38.90
C GLY A 520 12.32 -2.54 -39.14
N GLY A 521 13.48 -1.96 -39.41
CA GLY A 521 13.63 -0.50 -39.50
C GLY A 521 13.31 0.21 -38.17
N ARG A 522 13.05 1.53 -38.24
CA ARG A 522 12.78 2.36 -37.05
C ARG A 522 11.40 2.12 -36.42
N TYR A 523 10.46 1.56 -37.18
CA TYR A 523 9.03 1.49 -36.83
C TYR A 523 8.49 0.06 -36.72
N GLY A 524 9.36 -0.95 -36.69
CA GLY A 524 8.99 -2.36 -36.54
C GLY A 524 8.58 -3.05 -37.85
N PHE A 525 7.88 -2.33 -38.74
CA PHE A 525 7.61 -2.75 -40.12
C PHE A 525 7.20 -1.56 -41.01
N THR A 526 7.26 -1.76 -42.32
CA THR A 526 6.83 -0.82 -43.37
C THR A 526 5.88 -1.51 -44.33
N ASP A 527 4.72 -0.88 -44.56
CA ASP A 527 3.75 -1.27 -45.58
C ASP A 527 3.86 -0.34 -46.79
N SER A 528 3.86 -0.92 -47.99
CA SER A 528 3.83 -0.20 -49.27
C SER A 528 2.77 -0.80 -50.19
N ALA A 529 2.01 0.04 -50.87
CA ALA A 529 1.07 -0.37 -51.91
C ALA A 529 1.21 0.53 -53.14
N ASN A 530 1.33 -0.07 -54.33
CA ASN A 530 1.38 0.62 -55.62
C ASN A 530 0.10 0.33 -56.40
N MET A 531 -0.66 1.36 -56.76
CA MET A 531 -1.94 1.22 -57.46
C MET A 531 -1.85 1.79 -58.87
N ALA A 532 -2.42 1.07 -59.85
CA ALA A 532 -2.40 1.48 -61.25
C ALA A 532 -3.67 1.10 -62.03
N SER A 533 -3.92 1.86 -63.09
CA SER A 533 -4.97 1.63 -64.10
C SER A 533 -4.58 0.62 -65.19
N ILE A 534 -3.31 0.23 -65.25
CA ILE A 534 -2.74 -0.65 -66.28
C ILE A 534 -1.85 -1.76 -65.69
N GLY A 535 -2.11 -2.99 -66.10
CA GLY A 535 -1.37 -4.20 -65.73
C GLY A 535 -2.13 -5.46 -66.18
N THR A 536 -1.63 -6.63 -65.80
CA THR A 536 -2.28 -7.93 -66.07
C THR A 536 -2.23 -8.79 -64.82
N GLY A 537 -2.90 -8.32 -63.76
CA GLY A 537 -2.96 -9.02 -62.49
C GLY A 537 -3.93 -10.20 -62.46
N VAL A 538 -3.81 -11.03 -61.43
CA VAL A 538 -4.77 -12.09 -61.08
C VAL A 538 -5.45 -11.77 -59.75
N SER A 539 -6.50 -12.51 -59.36
CA SER A 539 -7.11 -12.31 -58.03
C SER A 539 -6.11 -12.60 -56.91
N VAL A 540 -6.29 -11.95 -55.75
CA VAL A 540 -5.39 -12.11 -54.59
C VAL A 540 -5.24 -13.58 -54.19
N ALA A 541 -6.34 -14.33 -54.17
CA ALA A 541 -6.35 -15.76 -53.87
C ALA A 541 -5.56 -16.62 -54.88
N GLU A 542 -5.60 -16.30 -56.17
CA GLU A 542 -4.83 -17.02 -57.19
C GLU A 542 -3.33 -16.64 -57.14
N TYR A 543 -3.00 -15.37 -56.86
CA TYR A 543 -1.61 -14.94 -56.62
C TYR A 543 -1.02 -15.61 -55.37
N ARG A 544 -1.79 -15.67 -54.28
CA ARG A 544 -1.45 -16.36 -53.02
C ARG A 544 -1.13 -17.83 -53.28
N LYS A 545 -2.04 -18.53 -53.96
CA LYS A 545 -1.88 -19.92 -54.38
C LYS A 545 -0.68 -20.15 -55.29
N GLN A 546 -0.32 -19.21 -56.17
CA GLN A 546 0.90 -19.30 -56.98
C GLN A 546 2.17 -19.25 -56.11
N ILE A 547 2.24 -18.33 -55.14
CA ILE A 547 3.37 -18.27 -54.18
C ILE A 547 3.44 -19.55 -53.35
N GLU A 548 2.32 -20.00 -52.79
CA GLU A 548 2.22 -21.22 -51.98
C GLU A 548 2.66 -22.46 -52.77
N THR A 549 2.21 -22.60 -54.03
CA THR A 549 2.59 -23.71 -54.93
C THR A 549 4.09 -23.68 -55.24
N TYR A 550 4.65 -22.49 -55.50
CA TYR A 550 6.07 -22.31 -55.75
C TYR A 550 6.91 -22.67 -54.51
N LYS A 551 6.57 -22.09 -53.35
CA LYS A 551 7.25 -22.31 -52.07
C LYS A 551 7.22 -23.80 -51.68
N ALA A 552 6.04 -24.41 -51.67
CA ALA A 552 5.88 -25.83 -51.35
C ALA A 552 6.59 -26.75 -52.37
N GLY A 553 6.61 -26.37 -53.65
CA GLY A 553 7.33 -27.12 -54.69
C GLY A 553 8.85 -27.18 -54.46
N LEU A 554 9.44 -26.10 -53.96
CA LEU A 554 10.86 -26.06 -53.59
C LEU A 554 11.14 -26.77 -52.25
N GLU A 555 10.31 -26.51 -51.22
CA GLU A 555 10.47 -27.13 -49.90
C GLU A 555 10.38 -28.67 -49.95
N ASN A 556 9.49 -29.22 -50.80
CA ASN A 556 9.33 -30.66 -50.99
C ASN A 556 10.22 -31.26 -52.11
N ALA A 557 11.07 -30.46 -52.78
CA ALA A 557 11.86 -30.93 -53.91
C ALA A 557 12.79 -32.11 -53.55
N GLY A 558 13.33 -32.13 -52.33
CA GLY A 558 14.16 -33.23 -51.83
C GLY A 558 13.42 -34.57 -51.73
N ASP A 559 12.13 -34.56 -51.34
CA ASP A 559 11.29 -35.76 -51.29
C ASP A 559 10.74 -36.16 -52.66
N ALA A 560 10.48 -35.19 -53.53
CA ALA A 560 10.18 -35.45 -54.94
C ALA A 560 11.35 -36.17 -55.63
N TYR A 561 12.59 -35.73 -55.39
CA TYR A 561 13.80 -36.42 -55.87
C TYR A 561 13.94 -37.83 -55.28
N ARG A 562 13.85 -38.00 -53.94
CA ARG A 562 13.88 -39.33 -53.31
C ARG A 562 12.86 -40.30 -53.90
N THR A 563 11.63 -39.82 -54.10
CA THR A 563 10.52 -40.62 -54.66
C THR A 563 10.73 -40.97 -56.13
N ALA A 564 11.29 -40.05 -56.93
CA ALA A 564 11.60 -40.31 -58.33
C ALA A 564 12.80 -41.27 -58.49
N LEU A 565 13.84 -41.11 -57.67
CA LEU A 565 15.01 -41.99 -57.64
C LEU A 565 14.61 -43.43 -57.32
N ALA A 566 13.84 -43.68 -56.26
CA ALA A 566 13.40 -45.02 -55.88
C ALA A 566 12.58 -45.71 -56.99
N LYS A 567 11.79 -44.95 -57.77
CA LYS A 567 11.06 -45.47 -58.93
C LYS A 567 12.00 -45.81 -60.10
N ALA A 568 13.01 -44.98 -60.36
CA ALA A 568 14.02 -45.25 -61.37
C ALA A 568 14.89 -46.46 -61.01
N GLU A 569 15.26 -46.62 -59.75
CA GLU A 569 16.01 -47.78 -59.23
C GLU A 569 15.21 -49.08 -59.35
N GLN A 570 13.92 -49.07 -58.99
CA GLN A 570 13.05 -50.23 -59.17
C GLN A 570 12.86 -50.58 -60.66
N ALA A 571 12.58 -49.60 -61.53
CA ALA A 571 12.41 -49.87 -62.96
C ALA A 571 13.71 -50.35 -63.63
N ALA A 572 14.87 -49.85 -63.20
CA ALA A 572 16.17 -50.36 -63.65
C ALA A 572 16.41 -51.81 -63.21
N LYS A 573 15.92 -52.21 -62.03
CA LYS A 573 15.92 -53.61 -61.60
C LYS A 573 14.97 -54.46 -62.45
N ASP A 574 13.73 -54.02 -62.65
CA ASP A 574 12.74 -54.74 -63.49
C ASP A 574 13.28 -54.98 -64.91
N ALA A 575 13.98 -53.98 -65.49
CA ALA A 575 14.62 -54.09 -66.80
C ALA A 575 15.81 -55.08 -66.81
N ALA A 576 16.57 -55.17 -65.72
CA ALA A 576 17.63 -56.16 -65.57
C ALA A 576 17.07 -57.59 -65.41
N ASP A 577 16.06 -57.76 -64.56
CA ASP A 577 15.38 -59.04 -64.34
C ASP A 577 14.74 -59.55 -65.66
N ALA A 578 14.12 -58.66 -66.45
CA ALA A 578 13.58 -58.99 -67.77
C ALA A 578 14.67 -59.33 -68.81
N ALA A 579 15.82 -58.65 -68.78
CA ALA A 579 16.94 -58.94 -69.66
C ALA A 579 17.64 -60.27 -69.34
N ASP A 580 17.66 -60.70 -68.07
CA ASP A 580 18.15 -62.03 -67.68
C ASP A 580 17.13 -63.13 -67.99
N ALA A 581 15.82 -62.85 -67.86
CA ALA A 581 14.77 -63.75 -68.34
C ALA A 581 14.86 -63.98 -69.86
N LEU A 582 15.13 -62.93 -70.65
CA LEU A 582 15.35 -63.06 -72.10
C LEU A 582 16.52 -64.00 -72.42
N LYS A 583 17.68 -63.86 -71.75
CA LYS A 583 18.84 -64.75 -71.96
C LYS A 583 18.50 -66.22 -71.70
N ALA A 584 17.67 -66.50 -70.69
CA ALA A 584 17.21 -67.85 -70.40
C ALA A 584 16.28 -68.41 -71.50
N LEU A 585 15.41 -67.57 -72.07
CA LEU A 585 14.53 -67.94 -73.19
C LEU A 585 15.34 -68.16 -74.49
N GLU A 586 16.30 -67.28 -74.80
CA GLU A 586 17.23 -67.44 -75.93
C GLU A 586 18.06 -68.73 -75.81
N ALA A 587 18.58 -69.03 -74.61
CA ALA A 587 19.28 -70.29 -74.35
C ALA A 587 18.37 -71.51 -74.56
N LYS A 588 17.09 -71.44 -74.15
CA LYS A 588 16.13 -72.54 -74.35
C LYS A 588 15.70 -72.71 -75.81
N ALA A 589 15.63 -71.63 -76.58
CA ALA A 589 15.44 -71.68 -78.04
C ALA A 589 16.65 -72.34 -78.73
N ALA A 590 17.88 -72.02 -78.29
CA ALA A 590 19.09 -72.66 -78.82
C ALA A 590 19.19 -74.16 -78.47
N GLU A 591 18.82 -74.55 -77.25
CA GLU A 591 18.77 -75.95 -76.80
C GLU A 591 17.76 -76.75 -77.62
N THR A 592 16.50 -76.29 -77.72
CA THR A 592 15.44 -77.00 -78.46
C THR A 592 15.68 -77.05 -79.97
N ALA A 593 16.39 -76.06 -80.54
CA ALA A 593 16.86 -76.13 -81.93
C ALA A 593 17.96 -77.19 -82.15
N ALA A 594 18.80 -77.45 -81.13
CA ALA A 594 19.76 -78.54 -81.17
C ALA A 594 19.08 -79.92 -81.02
N ASP A 595 18.10 -80.05 -80.12
CA ASP A 595 17.29 -81.27 -79.96
C ASP A 595 16.56 -81.64 -81.25
N LEU A 596 15.94 -80.67 -81.93
CA LEU A 596 15.31 -80.85 -83.24
C LEU A 596 16.29 -81.43 -84.28
N LYS A 597 17.50 -80.86 -84.36
CA LYS A 597 18.54 -81.31 -85.28
C LYS A 597 19.03 -82.71 -84.96
N ALA A 598 19.11 -83.08 -83.68
CA ALA A 598 19.46 -84.44 -83.24
C ALA A 598 18.36 -85.45 -83.57
N ALA A 599 17.08 -85.12 -83.31
CA ALA A 599 15.95 -85.98 -83.61
C ALA A 599 15.77 -86.21 -85.13
N GLN A 600 15.97 -85.18 -85.96
CA GLN A 600 16.00 -85.32 -87.42
C GLN A 600 17.14 -86.22 -87.91
N ALA A 601 18.32 -86.16 -87.27
CA ALA A 601 19.44 -87.03 -87.62
C ALA A 601 19.17 -88.50 -87.23
N ASP A 602 18.53 -88.76 -86.08
CA ASP A 602 18.16 -90.13 -85.71
C ASP A 602 17.08 -90.70 -86.62
N ALA A 603 16.06 -89.92 -86.97
CA ALA A 603 15.02 -90.34 -87.92
C ALA A 603 15.62 -90.77 -89.28
N ALA A 604 16.55 -89.99 -89.82
CA ALA A 604 17.30 -90.34 -91.02
C ALA A 604 18.12 -91.63 -90.86
N ALA A 605 18.77 -91.83 -89.70
CA ALA A 605 19.53 -93.05 -89.41
C ALA A 605 18.63 -94.29 -89.25
N LYS A 606 17.44 -94.17 -88.66
CA LYS A 606 16.47 -95.27 -88.56
C LYS A 606 15.88 -95.65 -89.92
N ALA A 607 15.60 -94.67 -90.80
CA ALA A 607 15.17 -94.93 -92.17
C ALA A 607 16.23 -95.70 -92.98
N GLU A 608 17.51 -95.38 -92.81
CA GLU A 608 18.62 -96.13 -93.41
C GLU A 608 18.73 -97.56 -92.84
N ALA A 609 18.52 -97.76 -91.54
CA ALA A 609 18.51 -99.09 -90.93
C ALA A 609 17.39 -100.00 -91.48
N VAL A 610 16.20 -99.44 -91.78
CA VAL A 610 15.10 -100.16 -92.46
C VAL A 610 15.54 -100.64 -93.84
N ARG A 611 16.22 -99.78 -94.63
CA ARG A 611 16.73 -100.14 -95.96
C ARG A 611 17.72 -101.31 -95.88
N GLN A 612 18.69 -101.23 -94.98
CA GLN A 612 19.69 -102.30 -94.80
C GLN A 612 19.09 -103.62 -94.30
N ALA A 613 18.07 -103.57 -93.43
CA ALA A 613 17.36 -104.76 -92.96
C ALA A 613 16.55 -105.44 -94.08
N GLN A 614 15.94 -104.66 -94.99
CA GLN A 614 15.25 -105.20 -96.17
C GLN A 614 16.25 -105.90 -97.10
N GLU A 615 17.36 -105.24 -97.43
CA GLU A 615 18.44 -105.82 -98.24
C GLU A 615 19.02 -107.12 -97.64
N ALA A 616 18.99 -107.29 -96.31
CA ALA A 616 19.42 -108.52 -95.64
C ALA A 616 18.40 -109.68 -95.78
N VAL A 617 17.11 -109.39 -95.62
CA VAL A 617 16.02 -110.36 -95.86
C VAL A 617 16.04 -110.85 -97.31
N ASP A 618 16.17 -109.92 -98.26
CA ASP A 618 16.14 -110.22 -99.70
C ASP A 618 17.33 -111.11 -100.11
N ARG A 619 18.53 -110.86 -99.55
CA ARG A 619 19.72 -111.70 -99.75
C ARG A 619 19.55 -113.09 -99.14
N ALA A 620 18.99 -113.21 -97.94
CA ALA A 620 18.76 -114.50 -97.29
C ALA A 620 17.70 -115.36 -98.01
N GLN A 621 16.76 -114.74 -98.72
CA GLN A 621 15.82 -115.45 -99.59
C GLN A 621 16.43 -115.96 -100.90
N ALA A 622 17.62 -115.49 -101.29
CA ALA A 622 18.29 -115.88 -102.53
C ALA A 622 19.30 -117.05 -102.38
N ALA A 623 19.61 -117.48 -101.15
CA ALA A 623 20.63 -118.48 -100.87
C ALA A 623 20.07 -119.72 -100.16
N GLY A 624 19.86 -120.80 -100.90
CA GLY A 624 19.72 -122.14 -100.31
C GLY A 624 21.08 -122.65 -99.82
N GLY A 625 21.13 -123.17 -98.59
CA GLY A 625 22.39 -123.55 -97.91
C GLY A 625 23.08 -124.80 -98.48
N ALA A 626 24.25 -125.20 -97.96
CA ALA A 626 25.04 -124.60 -96.87
C ALA A 626 26.53 -124.99 -97.02
N GLY A 627 27.43 -124.30 -96.31
CA GLY A 627 28.84 -124.71 -96.17
C GLY A 627 29.81 -123.55 -95.91
N SER A 628 30.58 -123.65 -94.82
CA SER A 628 31.65 -122.75 -94.36
C SER A 628 31.23 -121.31 -94.02
N LYS A 629 30.49 -120.63 -94.91
CA LYS A 629 30.01 -119.26 -94.68
C LYS A 629 29.04 -119.15 -93.52
N ASP A 630 28.34 -120.22 -93.18
CA ASP A 630 27.32 -120.20 -92.12
C ASP A 630 27.94 -120.01 -90.73
N LEU A 631 29.15 -120.52 -90.50
CA LEU A 631 29.90 -120.27 -89.27
C LEU A 631 30.48 -118.85 -89.22
N GLU A 632 30.95 -118.33 -90.34
CA GLU A 632 31.42 -116.94 -90.46
C GLU A 632 30.26 -115.95 -90.28
N ALA A 633 29.09 -116.25 -90.86
CA ALA A 633 27.85 -115.49 -90.72
C ALA A 633 27.29 -115.58 -89.30
N ALA A 634 27.34 -116.74 -88.64
CA ALA A 634 26.91 -116.88 -87.24
C ALA A 634 27.83 -116.12 -86.29
N ARG A 635 29.16 -116.15 -86.51
CA ARG A 635 30.11 -115.34 -85.74
C ARG A 635 29.92 -113.84 -85.99
N ALA A 636 29.58 -113.45 -87.22
CA ALA A 636 29.17 -112.08 -87.54
C ALA A 636 27.83 -111.69 -86.87
N ASP A 637 26.88 -112.62 -86.77
CA ASP A 637 25.61 -112.38 -86.08
C ASP A 637 25.79 -112.28 -84.56
N ALA A 638 26.60 -113.14 -83.94
CA ALA A 638 26.97 -113.04 -82.52
C ALA A 638 27.69 -111.71 -82.21
N ALA A 639 28.58 -111.25 -83.10
CA ALA A 639 29.17 -109.91 -83.02
C ALA A 639 28.10 -108.80 -83.17
N ALA A 640 27.15 -108.95 -84.11
CA ALA A 640 26.05 -108.00 -84.31
C ALA A 640 25.06 -107.98 -83.13
N LYS A 641 24.76 -109.13 -82.51
CA LYS A 641 23.94 -109.20 -81.29
C LYS A 641 24.70 -108.62 -80.08
N THR A 642 26.01 -108.81 -79.99
CA THR A 642 26.85 -108.17 -78.96
C THR A 642 26.88 -106.65 -79.14
N ALA A 643 26.96 -106.15 -80.38
CA ALA A 643 26.79 -104.74 -80.68
C ALA A 643 25.37 -104.26 -80.29
N ALA A 644 24.32 -104.97 -80.71
CA ALA A 644 22.93 -104.63 -80.39
C ALA A 644 22.62 -104.65 -78.88
N TRP A 645 23.21 -105.57 -78.11
CA TRP A 645 23.08 -105.58 -76.64
C TRP A 645 23.77 -104.37 -76.01
N ASN A 646 24.98 -104.01 -76.44
CA ASN A 646 25.63 -102.78 -75.99
C ASN A 646 24.80 -101.54 -76.36
N THR A 647 24.29 -101.46 -77.60
CA THR A 647 23.37 -100.39 -78.02
C THR A 647 22.09 -100.35 -77.17
N ALA A 648 21.48 -101.50 -76.84
CA ALA A 648 20.28 -101.56 -76.00
C ALA A 648 20.54 -101.19 -74.53
N LYS A 649 21.73 -101.51 -74.02
CA LYS A 649 22.22 -101.09 -72.70
C LYS A 649 22.48 -99.58 -72.64
N ASP A 650 23.11 -99.02 -73.66
CA ASP A 650 23.34 -97.57 -73.76
C ASP A 650 22.01 -96.81 -73.97
N THR A 651 21.09 -97.37 -74.76
CA THR A 651 19.70 -96.89 -74.91
C THR A 651 18.96 -96.92 -73.57
N THR A 652 19.17 -97.96 -72.75
CA THR A 652 18.58 -98.04 -71.41
C THR A 652 19.19 -97.02 -70.46
N ALA A 653 20.51 -96.80 -70.51
CA ALA A 653 21.17 -95.76 -69.71
C ALA A 653 20.64 -94.35 -70.07
N GLN A 654 20.46 -94.07 -71.36
CA GLN A 654 19.85 -92.83 -71.82
C GLN A 654 18.39 -92.71 -71.39
N ALA A 655 17.56 -93.73 -71.64
CA ALA A 655 16.14 -93.71 -71.25
C ALA A 655 15.92 -93.60 -69.73
N ALA A 656 16.81 -94.17 -68.92
CA ALA A 656 16.81 -94.00 -67.47
C ALA A 656 17.20 -92.57 -67.04
N LYS A 657 18.15 -91.93 -67.73
CA LYS A 657 18.47 -90.51 -67.54
C LYS A 657 17.29 -89.62 -67.96
N ASP A 658 16.70 -89.86 -69.12
CA ASP A 658 15.55 -89.11 -69.62
C ASP A 658 14.36 -89.23 -68.65
N ALA A 659 14.10 -90.42 -68.11
CA ALA A 659 13.07 -90.63 -67.09
C ALA A 659 13.36 -89.86 -65.79
N ALA A 660 14.62 -89.78 -65.35
CA ALA A 660 15.02 -88.97 -64.19
C ALA A 660 14.85 -87.45 -64.46
N ASP A 661 15.27 -86.98 -65.64
CA ASP A 661 15.14 -85.57 -66.04
C ASP A 661 13.66 -85.16 -66.19
N LYS A 662 12.79 -86.03 -66.74
CA LYS A 662 11.34 -85.80 -66.78
C LYS A 662 10.68 -85.89 -65.40
N ALA A 663 11.13 -86.77 -64.52
CA ALA A 663 10.66 -86.81 -63.13
C ALA A 663 11.01 -85.51 -62.38
N LYS A 664 12.25 -85.02 -62.53
CA LYS A 664 12.69 -83.74 -61.95
C LYS A 664 11.85 -82.56 -62.47
N ALA A 665 11.59 -82.51 -63.78
CA ALA A 665 10.72 -81.50 -64.39
C ALA A 665 9.27 -81.56 -63.87
N ALA A 666 8.74 -82.76 -63.57
CA ALA A 666 7.41 -82.92 -62.98
C ALA A 666 7.35 -82.44 -61.51
N GLU A 667 8.43 -82.57 -60.73
CA GLU A 667 8.53 -81.94 -59.41
C GLU A 667 8.57 -80.41 -59.52
N ASP A 668 9.36 -79.86 -60.44
CA ASP A 668 9.55 -78.41 -60.57
C ASP A 668 8.26 -77.74 -61.08
N ALA A 669 7.54 -78.37 -62.00
CA ALA A 669 6.20 -77.94 -62.41
C ALA A 669 5.19 -77.97 -61.26
N LYS A 670 5.27 -78.96 -60.36
CA LYS A 670 4.44 -79.01 -59.13
C LYS A 670 4.83 -77.91 -58.12
N ALA A 671 6.13 -77.60 -58.00
CA ALA A 671 6.59 -76.49 -57.19
C ALA A 671 6.11 -75.15 -57.74
N ASP A 672 6.06 -74.97 -59.07
CA ASP A 672 5.51 -73.77 -59.72
C ASP A 672 3.99 -73.67 -59.57
N ALA A 673 3.24 -74.78 -59.67
CA ALA A 673 1.81 -74.79 -59.36
C ALA A 673 1.53 -74.41 -57.90
N ALA A 674 2.39 -74.82 -56.95
CA ALA A 674 2.29 -74.41 -55.55
C ALA A 674 2.63 -72.91 -55.36
N LYS A 675 3.62 -72.36 -56.07
CA LYS A 675 3.91 -70.91 -56.08
C LYS A 675 2.73 -70.11 -56.64
N ALA A 676 2.06 -70.62 -57.68
CA ALA A 676 0.88 -70.01 -58.28
C ALA A 676 -0.34 -70.04 -57.35
N GLN A 677 -0.56 -71.12 -56.59
CA GLN A 677 -1.58 -71.13 -55.52
C GLN A 677 -1.29 -70.05 -54.48
N ALA A 678 -0.05 -69.96 -54.00
CA ALA A 678 0.33 -68.90 -53.06
C ALA A 678 0.20 -67.48 -53.65
N ALA A 679 0.22 -67.33 -54.98
CA ALA A 679 -0.09 -66.05 -55.65
C ALA A 679 -1.60 -65.78 -55.70
N VAL A 680 -2.43 -66.79 -55.99
CA VAL A 680 -3.90 -66.71 -55.88
C VAL A 680 -4.32 -66.32 -54.46
N ASP A 681 -3.75 -66.97 -53.44
CA ASP A 681 -4.08 -66.70 -52.03
C ASP A 681 -3.77 -65.24 -51.63
N ARG A 682 -2.64 -64.69 -52.11
CA ARG A 682 -2.26 -63.28 -51.91
C ARG A 682 -3.16 -62.31 -52.69
N ALA A 683 -3.53 -62.66 -53.92
CA ALA A 683 -4.41 -61.84 -54.74
C ALA A 683 -5.85 -61.82 -54.18
N GLN A 684 -6.34 -62.95 -53.67
CA GLN A 684 -7.63 -63.07 -52.98
C GLN A 684 -7.66 -62.17 -51.74
N ALA A 685 -6.66 -62.27 -50.85
CA ALA A 685 -6.55 -61.40 -49.69
C ALA A 685 -6.44 -59.90 -50.05
N SER A 686 -5.85 -59.58 -51.20
CA SER A 686 -5.77 -58.19 -51.71
C SER A 686 -7.11 -57.69 -52.26
N TYR A 687 -7.88 -58.56 -52.91
CA TYR A 687 -9.23 -58.26 -53.41
C TYR A 687 -10.23 -58.10 -52.25
N ASP A 688 -10.20 -59.00 -51.27
CA ASP A 688 -11.07 -58.92 -50.09
C ASP A 688 -10.76 -57.65 -49.28
N GLY A 689 -9.48 -57.32 -49.09
CA GLY A 689 -9.06 -56.05 -48.46
C GLY A 689 -9.46 -54.80 -49.27
N ALA A 690 -9.48 -54.88 -50.60
CA ALA A 690 -9.96 -53.79 -51.46
C ALA A 690 -11.49 -53.60 -51.38
N LEU A 691 -12.25 -54.69 -51.23
CA LEU A 691 -13.70 -54.64 -50.99
C LEU A 691 -14.04 -54.01 -49.63
N ASP A 692 -13.36 -54.42 -48.55
CA ASP A 692 -13.55 -53.83 -47.22
C ASP A 692 -13.19 -52.34 -47.21
N ALA A 693 -12.08 -51.96 -47.86
CA ALA A 693 -11.68 -50.58 -48.02
C ALA A 693 -12.73 -49.76 -48.80
N ALA A 694 -13.18 -50.23 -49.97
CA ALA A 694 -14.20 -49.55 -50.77
C ALA A 694 -15.56 -49.46 -50.05
N GLY A 695 -15.93 -50.48 -49.27
CA GLY A 695 -17.15 -50.49 -48.46
C GLY A 695 -17.18 -49.39 -47.39
N SER A 696 -16.02 -49.08 -46.80
CA SER A 696 -15.88 -48.10 -45.71
C SER A 696 -16.20 -46.65 -46.10
N ALA A 697 -16.18 -46.31 -47.41
CA ALA A 697 -16.39 -44.94 -47.90
C ALA A 697 -17.68 -44.29 -47.39
N LYS A 698 -18.77 -45.06 -47.23
CA LYS A 698 -20.05 -44.56 -46.71
C LYS A 698 -19.98 -44.18 -45.23
N ASP A 699 -19.16 -44.85 -44.43
CA ASP A 699 -19.01 -44.59 -43.00
C ASP A 699 -17.97 -43.50 -42.73
N ALA A 700 -16.93 -43.41 -43.57
CA ALA A 700 -16.06 -42.23 -43.64
C ALA A 700 -16.88 -40.96 -43.95
N GLN A 701 -17.75 -40.99 -44.98
CA GLN A 701 -18.64 -39.87 -45.30
C GLN A 701 -19.56 -39.47 -44.14
N LYS A 702 -20.20 -40.44 -43.45
CA LYS A 702 -21.00 -40.17 -42.25
C LYS A 702 -20.18 -39.48 -41.15
N ARG A 703 -18.93 -39.90 -40.95
CA ARG A 703 -18.02 -39.28 -39.96
C ARG A 703 -17.65 -37.84 -40.33
N ILE A 704 -17.38 -37.57 -41.60
CA ILE A 704 -17.17 -36.20 -42.12
C ILE A 704 -18.38 -35.31 -41.80
N ASP A 705 -19.60 -35.78 -42.07
CA ASP A 705 -20.80 -34.96 -41.88
C ASP A 705 -21.20 -34.81 -40.41
N ALA A 706 -20.96 -35.84 -39.58
CA ALA A 706 -21.07 -35.73 -38.12
C ALA A 706 -20.06 -34.75 -37.53
N ALA A 707 -18.81 -34.73 -38.03
CA ALA A 707 -17.78 -33.80 -37.61
C ALA A 707 -18.11 -32.34 -38.00
N LYS A 708 -18.65 -32.11 -39.21
CA LYS A 708 -19.20 -30.79 -39.62
C LYS A 708 -20.31 -30.31 -38.67
N ALA A 709 -21.23 -31.20 -38.28
CA ALA A 709 -22.30 -30.87 -37.34
C ALA A 709 -21.74 -30.54 -35.94
N ALA A 710 -20.83 -31.35 -35.42
CA ALA A 710 -20.17 -31.11 -34.14
C ALA A 710 -19.42 -29.77 -34.11
N LYS A 711 -18.71 -29.41 -35.18
CA LYS A 711 -18.06 -28.10 -35.33
C LYS A 711 -19.09 -26.96 -35.37
N ALA A 712 -20.20 -27.11 -36.08
CA ALA A 712 -21.24 -26.09 -36.15
C ALA A 712 -21.90 -25.83 -34.77
N ASP A 713 -22.11 -26.86 -33.95
CA ASP A 713 -22.64 -26.70 -32.59
C ASP A 713 -21.58 -26.17 -31.60
N ALA A 714 -20.31 -26.56 -31.77
CA ALA A 714 -19.19 -25.99 -31.01
C ALA A 714 -19.03 -24.48 -31.27
N LEU A 715 -19.17 -24.03 -32.53
CA LEU A 715 -19.13 -22.60 -32.87
C LEU A 715 -20.32 -21.82 -32.28
N LYS A 716 -21.54 -22.38 -32.25
CA LYS A 716 -22.67 -21.76 -31.53
C LYS A 716 -22.41 -21.63 -30.04
N ALA A 717 -21.79 -22.64 -29.41
CA ALA A 717 -21.43 -22.60 -28.00
C ALA A 717 -20.35 -21.53 -27.73
N LEU A 718 -19.37 -21.39 -28.63
CA LEU A 718 -18.34 -20.34 -28.56
C LEU A 718 -18.94 -18.93 -28.67
N ASP A 719 -19.87 -18.70 -29.61
CA ASP A 719 -20.53 -17.40 -29.76
C ASP A 719 -21.49 -17.09 -28.60
N THR A 720 -22.12 -18.11 -28.02
CA THR A 720 -22.89 -17.97 -26.76
C THR A 720 -21.98 -17.55 -25.62
N ALA A 721 -20.84 -18.24 -25.44
CA ALA A 721 -19.86 -17.90 -24.40
C ALA A 721 -19.26 -16.50 -24.59
N ARG A 722 -19.04 -16.04 -25.84
CA ARG A 722 -18.63 -14.66 -26.14
C ARG A 722 -19.71 -13.63 -25.78
N ALA A 723 -20.99 -13.95 -25.99
CA ALA A 723 -22.09 -13.10 -25.58
C ALA A 723 -22.22 -13.02 -24.04
N ASP A 724 -22.09 -14.15 -23.35
CA ASP A 724 -22.09 -14.23 -21.88
C ASP A 724 -20.91 -13.46 -21.27
N ARG A 725 -19.69 -13.58 -21.85
CA ARG A 725 -18.51 -12.79 -21.44
C ARG A 725 -18.79 -11.29 -21.56
N LYS A 726 -19.31 -10.84 -22.71
CA LYS A 726 -19.67 -9.44 -22.96
C LYS A 726 -20.74 -8.93 -21.99
N ALA A 727 -21.71 -9.77 -21.61
CA ALA A 727 -22.71 -9.42 -20.60
C ALA A 727 -22.09 -9.28 -19.21
N ALA A 728 -21.21 -10.22 -18.81
CA ALA A 728 -20.50 -10.17 -17.54
C ALA A 728 -19.53 -8.97 -17.43
N ASP A 729 -18.84 -8.60 -18.51
CA ASP A 729 -18.01 -7.39 -18.55
C ASP A 729 -18.86 -6.10 -18.38
N ALA A 730 -20.07 -6.07 -18.95
CA ALA A 730 -20.99 -4.94 -18.78
C ALA A 730 -21.55 -4.85 -17.34
N GLU A 731 -21.85 -5.99 -16.70
CA GLU A 731 -22.21 -6.05 -15.28
C GLU A 731 -21.06 -5.59 -14.38
N LEU A 732 -19.82 -6.04 -14.65
CA LEU A 732 -18.62 -5.67 -13.89
C LEU A 732 -18.33 -4.17 -13.98
N GLU A 733 -18.49 -3.58 -15.17
CA GLU A 733 -18.37 -2.13 -15.38
C GLU A 733 -19.51 -1.31 -14.74
N ALA A 734 -20.69 -1.91 -14.54
CA ALA A 734 -21.77 -1.29 -13.76
C ALA A 734 -21.47 -1.37 -12.25
N ALA A 735 -21.02 -2.52 -11.76
CA ALA A 735 -20.66 -2.74 -10.36
C ALA A 735 -19.49 -1.85 -9.92
N ARG A 736 -18.45 -1.68 -10.75
CA ARG A 736 -17.35 -0.71 -10.52
C ARG A 736 -17.86 0.72 -10.32
N LYS A 737 -18.74 1.19 -11.21
CA LYS A 737 -19.35 2.54 -11.13
C LYS A 737 -20.24 2.71 -9.90
N ALA A 738 -20.97 1.66 -9.50
CA ALA A 738 -21.69 1.64 -8.23
C ALA A 738 -20.72 1.72 -7.03
N GLY A 739 -19.61 0.98 -7.07
CA GLY A 739 -18.57 0.98 -6.03
C GLY A 739 -17.93 2.35 -5.83
N ASP A 740 -17.55 3.05 -6.90
CA ASP A 740 -16.99 4.41 -6.81
C ASP A 740 -18.03 5.46 -6.38
N THR A 741 -19.29 5.26 -6.75
CA THR A 741 -20.41 6.07 -6.22
C THR A 741 -20.57 5.86 -4.72
N ALA A 742 -20.56 4.61 -4.25
CA ALA A 742 -20.68 4.27 -2.83
C ALA A 742 -19.47 4.74 -2.00
N ARG A 743 -18.24 4.61 -2.52
CA ARG A 743 -17.01 5.19 -1.93
C ARG A 743 -17.12 6.71 -1.77
N THR A 744 -17.68 7.39 -2.78
CA THR A 744 -17.92 8.84 -2.75
C THR A 744 -19.02 9.23 -1.75
N ALA A 745 -20.07 8.42 -1.61
CA ALA A 745 -21.11 8.59 -0.60
C ALA A 745 -20.56 8.38 0.82
N LEU A 746 -19.75 7.35 1.03
CA LEU A 746 -19.12 7.04 2.31
C LEU A 746 -18.20 8.17 2.78
N ALA A 747 -17.29 8.64 1.92
CA ALA A 747 -16.40 9.76 2.23
C ALA A 747 -17.16 11.08 2.49
N ARG A 748 -18.39 11.22 1.98
CA ARG A 748 -19.30 12.35 2.30
C ARG A 748 -19.98 12.16 3.66
N ALA A 749 -20.47 10.96 3.96
CA ALA A 749 -21.09 10.62 5.24
C ALA A 749 -20.10 10.74 6.41
N GLU A 750 -18.85 10.30 6.23
CA GLU A 750 -17.78 10.46 7.22
C GLU A 750 -17.46 11.93 7.51
N ARG A 751 -17.41 12.78 6.47
CA ARG A 751 -17.25 14.23 6.63
C ARG A 751 -18.45 14.86 7.35
N ARG A 752 -19.68 14.41 7.05
CA ARG A 752 -20.91 14.85 7.74
C ARG A 752 -20.88 14.46 9.22
N LEU A 753 -20.49 13.23 9.54
CA LEU A 753 -20.36 12.74 10.92
C LEU A 753 -19.30 13.53 11.69
N ALA A 754 -18.12 13.72 11.11
CA ALA A 754 -17.06 14.53 11.72
C ALA A 754 -17.44 16.03 11.86
N ALA A 755 -18.43 16.53 11.13
CA ALA A 755 -18.99 17.87 11.33
C ALA A 755 -20.00 17.88 12.49
N ALA A 756 -20.95 16.94 12.52
CA ALA A 756 -21.91 16.79 13.61
C ALA A 756 -21.23 16.53 14.97
N ASP A 757 -20.16 15.72 15.00
CA ASP A 757 -19.34 15.48 16.20
C ASP A 757 -18.67 16.75 16.73
N ARG A 758 -18.35 17.72 15.86
CA ARG A 758 -17.88 19.05 16.28
C ARG A 758 -19.03 19.87 16.85
N ALA A 759 -20.16 19.98 16.12
CA ALA A 759 -21.34 20.71 16.57
C ALA A 759 -21.86 20.23 17.94
N VAL A 760 -21.84 18.91 18.22
CA VAL A 760 -22.18 18.35 19.55
C VAL A 760 -21.21 18.84 20.63
N ARG A 761 -19.90 18.84 20.37
CA ARG A 761 -18.90 19.35 21.33
C ARG A 761 -19.03 20.86 21.55
N ASP A 762 -19.19 21.63 20.48
CA ASP A 762 -19.27 23.09 20.53
C ASP A 762 -20.54 23.56 21.24
N ALA A 763 -21.68 22.92 20.99
CA ALA A 763 -22.94 23.18 21.70
C ALA A 763 -22.88 22.75 23.17
N THR A 764 -22.22 21.62 23.49
CA THR A 764 -21.97 21.22 24.89
C THR A 764 -21.14 22.27 25.62
N ALA A 765 -20.02 22.71 25.03
CA ALA A 765 -19.16 23.75 25.60
C ALA A 765 -19.86 25.12 25.68
N ALA A 766 -20.78 25.45 24.78
CA ALA A 766 -21.63 26.64 24.88
C ALA A 766 -22.61 26.54 26.07
N LYS A 767 -23.24 25.37 26.27
CA LYS A 767 -24.15 25.12 27.39
C LYS A 767 -23.43 25.25 28.74
N THR A 768 -22.27 24.61 28.90
CA THR A 768 -21.48 24.68 30.14
C THR A 768 -20.99 26.11 30.45
N ARG A 769 -20.67 26.92 29.43
CA ARG A 769 -20.35 28.35 29.64
C ARG A 769 -21.58 29.14 30.11
N GLY A 770 -22.74 28.96 29.48
CA GLY A 770 -23.98 29.57 29.94
C GLY A 770 -24.36 29.18 31.38
N GLU A 771 -24.10 27.94 31.78
CA GLU A 771 -24.32 27.45 33.16
C GLU A 771 -23.36 28.13 34.17
N ALA A 772 -22.10 28.38 33.78
CA ALA A 772 -21.14 29.13 34.59
C ALA A 772 -21.49 30.63 34.66
N ASP A 773 -21.88 31.25 33.55
CA ASP A 773 -22.31 32.65 33.48
C ASP A 773 -23.57 32.90 34.32
N LEU A 774 -24.53 31.97 34.29
CA LEU A 774 -25.73 31.99 35.14
C LEU A 774 -25.35 31.98 36.62
N LYS A 775 -24.51 31.02 37.05
CA LYS A 775 -24.07 30.95 38.44
C LYS A 775 -23.31 32.21 38.89
N ALA A 776 -22.42 32.75 38.05
CA ALA A 776 -21.70 33.98 38.36
C ALA A 776 -22.65 35.19 38.53
N ALA A 777 -23.73 35.25 37.74
CA ALA A 777 -24.75 36.29 37.86
C ALA A 777 -25.67 36.09 39.09
N GLU A 778 -25.98 34.85 39.48
CA GLU A 778 -26.72 34.51 40.70
C GLU A 778 -25.91 34.83 41.98
N ASP A 779 -24.63 34.44 42.04
CA ASP A 779 -23.73 34.76 43.16
C ASP A 779 -23.58 36.28 43.31
N ARG A 780 -23.49 37.01 42.19
CA ARG A 780 -23.48 38.48 42.16
C ARG A 780 -24.80 39.07 42.67
N LEU A 781 -25.95 38.51 42.29
CA LEU A 781 -27.26 38.97 42.76
C LEU A 781 -27.39 38.79 44.28
N ALA A 782 -26.96 37.64 44.81
CA ALA A 782 -26.96 37.35 46.25
C ALA A 782 -26.04 38.30 47.04
N ALA A 783 -24.84 38.61 46.53
CA ALA A 783 -23.93 39.57 47.15
C ALA A 783 -24.55 40.98 47.21
N LEU A 784 -25.20 41.43 46.14
CA LEU A 784 -25.82 42.76 46.07
C LEU A 784 -27.09 42.88 46.93
N GLY A 785 -27.87 41.80 47.08
CA GLY A 785 -29.00 41.76 48.02
C GLY A 785 -28.58 42.01 49.47
N ASN A 786 -27.38 41.56 49.85
CA ASN A 786 -26.80 41.76 51.18
C ASN A 786 -26.09 43.11 51.39
N ALA A 787 -26.05 43.99 50.38
CA ALA A 787 -25.39 45.29 50.51
C ALA A 787 -26.06 46.21 51.57
N GLY A 788 -27.40 46.16 51.69
CA GLY A 788 -28.15 46.97 52.66
C GLY A 788 -27.90 46.56 54.11
N SER A 789 -27.86 45.26 54.40
CA SER A 789 -27.52 44.73 55.73
C SER A 789 -26.04 44.96 56.08
N THR A 790 -25.15 44.88 55.09
CA THR A 790 -23.72 45.21 55.25
C THR A 790 -23.52 46.68 55.61
N LEU A 791 -24.20 47.61 54.92
CA LEU A 791 -24.18 49.03 55.28
C LEU A 791 -24.75 49.28 56.67
N ALA A 792 -25.88 48.65 57.04
CA ALA A 792 -26.44 48.78 58.38
C ALA A 792 -25.48 48.27 59.46
N ALA A 793 -24.77 47.17 59.23
CA ALA A 793 -23.76 46.65 60.16
C ALA A 793 -22.56 47.60 60.33
N ALA A 794 -22.08 48.20 59.23
CA ALA A 794 -20.98 49.17 59.25
C ALA A 794 -21.37 50.51 59.89
N GLN A 795 -22.58 51.02 59.62
CA GLN A 795 -23.15 52.20 60.27
C GLN A 795 -23.24 51.97 61.79
N ASN A 796 -23.79 50.83 62.23
CA ASN A 796 -23.84 50.46 63.65
C ASN A 796 -22.44 50.30 64.31
N ARG A 797 -21.38 49.99 63.55
CA ARG A 797 -20.00 49.97 64.07
C ARG A 797 -19.48 51.40 64.27
N LEU A 798 -19.68 52.28 63.30
CA LEU A 798 -19.33 53.70 63.38
C LEU A 798 -20.04 54.38 64.55
N ASP A 799 -21.35 54.15 64.71
CA ASP A 799 -22.13 54.76 65.80
C ASP A 799 -21.64 54.31 67.20
N ARG A 800 -21.18 53.06 67.34
CA ARG A 800 -20.51 52.58 68.56
C ARG A 800 -19.13 53.23 68.75
N ALA A 801 -18.32 53.35 67.70
CA ALA A 801 -16.99 53.97 67.79
C ALA A 801 -17.08 55.46 68.17
N ASN A 802 -18.06 56.19 67.60
CA ASN A 802 -18.40 57.56 68.00
C ASN A 802 -18.68 57.66 69.51
N ALA A 803 -19.56 56.79 70.03
CA ALA A 803 -19.93 56.80 71.44
C ALA A 803 -18.75 56.46 72.38
N VAL A 804 -17.82 55.60 71.95
CA VAL A 804 -16.58 55.31 72.70
C VAL A 804 -15.65 56.52 72.71
N ALA A 805 -15.48 57.23 71.57
CA ALA A 805 -14.66 58.43 71.49
C ALA A 805 -15.20 59.58 72.36
N ASP A 806 -16.52 59.83 72.34
CA ASP A 806 -17.16 60.83 73.22
C ASP A 806 -17.02 60.45 74.71
N THR A 807 -17.08 59.15 75.03
CA THR A 807 -16.88 58.66 76.41
C THR A 807 -15.43 58.87 76.87
N ALA A 808 -14.44 58.53 76.03
CA ALA A 808 -13.02 58.73 76.33
C ALA A 808 -12.67 60.22 76.48
N LYS A 809 -13.19 61.07 75.60
CA LYS A 809 -13.06 62.54 75.70
C LYS A 809 -13.64 63.08 77.01
N THR A 810 -14.81 62.57 77.42
CA THR A 810 -15.45 62.92 78.70
C THR A 810 -14.64 62.43 79.91
N ALA A 811 -13.88 61.33 79.77
CA ALA A 811 -12.95 60.86 80.81
C ALA A 811 -11.71 61.76 80.91
N LEU A 812 -11.11 62.15 79.77
CA LEU A 812 -9.99 63.09 79.74
C LEU A 812 -10.34 64.44 80.36
N GLU A 813 -11.51 65.00 80.03
CA GLU A 813 -12.01 66.24 80.67
C GLU A 813 -12.20 66.12 82.19
N LYS A 814 -12.49 64.93 82.71
CA LYS A 814 -12.57 64.69 84.17
C LYS A 814 -11.18 64.57 84.78
N ALA A 815 -10.26 63.90 84.10
CA ALA A 815 -8.87 63.75 84.55
C ALA A 815 -8.13 65.10 84.58
N ASP A 816 -8.29 65.95 83.57
CA ASP A 816 -7.76 67.33 83.57
C ASP A 816 -8.28 68.16 84.77
N ARG A 817 -9.56 68.00 85.13
CA ARG A 817 -10.17 68.67 86.30
C ARG A 817 -9.63 68.11 87.61
N ALA A 818 -9.45 66.79 87.71
CA ALA A 818 -8.86 66.13 88.87
C ALA A 818 -7.40 66.58 89.08
N LEU A 819 -6.61 66.61 88.01
CA LEU A 819 -5.22 67.09 88.05
C LEU A 819 -5.14 68.56 88.47
N LYS A 820 -6.02 69.42 87.94
CA LYS A 820 -6.09 70.82 88.34
C LYS A 820 -6.43 70.98 89.84
N ALA A 821 -7.33 70.14 90.37
CA ALA A 821 -7.67 70.14 91.79
C ALA A 821 -6.51 69.63 92.67
N ALA A 822 -5.83 68.55 92.26
CA ALA A 822 -4.68 68.00 92.99
C ALA A 822 -3.50 68.98 93.05
N LYS A 823 -3.19 69.67 91.94
CA LYS A 823 -2.17 70.74 91.90
C LYS A 823 -2.49 71.88 92.88
N ALA A 824 -3.76 72.27 93.00
CA ALA A 824 -4.19 73.29 93.96
C ALA A 824 -4.10 72.80 95.42
N ALA A 825 -4.44 71.53 95.69
CA ALA A 825 -4.32 70.93 97.02
C ALA A 825 -2.85 70.83 97.48
N PHE A 826 -1.95 70.42 96.59
CA PHE A 826 -0.51 70.32 96.86
C PHE A 826 0.12 71.68 97.23
N GLU A 827 -0.09 72.71 96.41
CA GLU A 827 0.44 74.05 96.73
C GLU A 827 -0.19 74.65 97.99
N LYS A 828 -1.45 74.30 98.33
CA LYS A 828 -2.04 74.68 99.62
C LYS A 828 -1.34 74.00 100.79
N ALA A 829 -1.20 72.67 100.78
CA ALA A 829 -0.57 71.92 101.88
C ALA A 829 0.88 72.35 102.12
N LYS A 830 1.59 72.70 101.03
CA LYS A 830 2.95 73.25 101.02
C LYS A 830 3.02 74.63 101.69
N ALA A 831 2.01 75.49 101.46
CA ALA A 831 1.88 76.77 102.16
C ALA A 831 1.51 76.59 103.64
N ASP A 832 0.58 75.68 103.96
CA ASP A 832 0.16 75.38 105.34
C ASP A 832 1.36 74.90 106.19
N LYS A 833 2.19 73.99 105.66
CA LYS A 833 3.44 73.52 106.32
C LYS A 833 4.40 74.68 106.61
N SER A 834 4.62 75.56 105.63
CA SER A 834 5.48 76.75 105.81
C SER A 834 4.92 77.76 106.83
N ALA A 835 3.63 77.73 107.13
CA ALA A 835 3.03 78.53 108.20
C ALA A 835 3.21 77.87 109.58
N ALA A 836 2.98 76.56 109.68
CA ALA A 836 3.13 75.80 110.92
C ALA A 836 4.56 75.85 111.49
N ASP A 837 5.57 75.68 110.62
CA ASP A 837 6.99 75.74 111.02
C ASP A 837 7.38 77.10 111.64
N LYS A 838 6.78 78.20 111.14
CA LYS A 838 7.02 79.55 111.68
C LYS A 838 6.34 79.76 113.04
N ALA A 839 5.20 79.14 113.28
CA ALA A 839 4.50 79.22 114.57
C ALA A 839 5.27 78.49 115.68
N LEU A 840 5.86 77.32 115.35
CA LEU A 840 6.72 76.55 116.26
C LEU A 840 7.96 77.37 116.71
N GLU A 841 8.64 78.04 115.79
CA GLU A 841 9.79 78.89 116.13
C GLU A 841 9.42 80.17 116.89
N ALA A 842 8.18 80.66 116.74
CA ALA A 842 7.67 81.76 117.56
C ALA A 842 7.40 81.33 119.01
N ALA A 843 6.78 80.17 119.22
CA ALA A 843 6.43 79.66 120.55
C ALA A 843 7.67 79.46 121.45
N LYS A 844 8.74 78.88 120.92
CA LYS A 844 10.01 78.62 121.65
C LYS A 844 10.64 79.91 122.21
N ARG A 845 10.42 81.06 121.56
CA ARG A 845 10.98 82.36 122.01
C ARG A 845 10.23 82.93 123.22
N VAL A 846 8.93 82.67 123.34
CA VAL A 846 8.12 83.10 124.49
C VAL A 846 8.52 82.33 125.75
N GLN A 847 8.75 81.02 125.62
CA GLN A 847 9.22 80.15 126.70
C GLN A 847 10.53 80.65 127.33
N ALA A 848 11.50 81.05 126.51
CA ALA A 848 12.79 81.56 126.99
C ALA A 848 12.67 82.93 127.70
N ALA A 849 11.65 83.73 127.41
CA ALA A 849 11.50 85.08 127.96
C ALA A 849 10.95 85.09 129.39
N GLU A 850 9.94 84.27 129.71
CA GLU A 850 9.38 84.23 131.08
C GLU A 850 10.33 83.57 132.09
N GLN A 851 11.14 82.58 131.69
CA GLN A 851 12.12 81.94 132.57
C GLN A 851 13.08 82.98 133.17
N ALA A 852 13.68 83.82 132.31
CA ALA A 852 14.59 84.89 132.73
C ALA A 852 13.92 85.98 133.59
N ARG A 853 12.59 86.05 133.61
CA ARG A 853 11.81 87.03 134.37
C ARG A 853 11.54 86.61 135.81
N GLN A 854 11.69 85.32 136.12
CA GLN A 854 11.55 84.78 137.47
C GLN A 854 12.87 84.92 138.24
N ASP A 855 13.97 84.44 137.67
CA ASP A 855 15.33 84.47 138.25
C ASP A 855 15.76 85.85 138.75
N ALA A 856 15.29 86.93 138.11
CA ALA A 856 15.62 88.31 138.44
C ALA A 856 14.90 88.87 139.69
N GLN A 857 13.82 88.24 140.17
CA GLN A 857 13.04 88.75 141.30
C GLN A 857 13.51 88.20 142.65
N ASP A 858 13.90 86.93 142.71
CA ASP A 858 14.30 86.26 143.96
C ASP A 858 15.53 86.93 144.60
N ALA A 859 16.35 87.61 143.79
CA ALA A 859 17.47 88.44 144.24
C ALA A 859 17.06 89.75 144.96
N LEU A 860 15.84 90.26 144.74
CA LEU A 860 15.37 91.54 145.28
C LEU A 860 14.86 91.42 146.72
N ASP A 861 14.05 90.39 146.99
CA ASP A 861 13.40 90.23 148.30
C ASP A 861 14.42 89.92 149.41
N HIS A 862 15.53 89.27 149.06
CA HIS A 862 16.63 88.96 149.97
C HIS A 862 17.39 90.21 150.51
N ALA A 863 17.21 91.38 149.89
CA ALA A 863 17.84 92.63 150.33
C ALA A 863 17.06 93.37 151.43
N ASN A 864 15.72 93.33 151.39
CA ASN A 864 14.87 94.11 152.31
C ASN A 864 14.96 93.64 153.77
N GLN A 865 15.25 92.35 153.99
CA GLN A 865 15.29 91.73 155.32
C GLN A 865 16.33 92.39 156.27
N GLN A 866 17.41 92.96 155.74
CA GLN A 866 18.53 93.49 156.54
C GLN A 866 18.29 94.89 157.15
N VAL A 867 17.19 95.57 156.78
CA VAL A 867 16.93 96.96 157.20
C VAL A 867 16.19 97.05 158.53
N ALA A 868 15.35 96.06 158.87
CA ALA A 868 14.46 96.11 160.02
C ALA A 868 15.18 96.09 161.38
N ASP A 869 16.24 95.28 161.50
CA ASP A 869 16.88 94.92 162.78
C ASP A 869 17.54 96.10 163.52
N LYS A 870 17.78 97.24 162.87
CA LYS A 870 18.45 98.41 163.47
C LYS A 870 17.52 99.37 164.22
N THR A 871 16.22 99.32 163.98
CA THR A 871 15.29 100.40 164.42
C THR A 871 14.92 100.30 165.91
N HIS A 872 14.83 99.08 166.46
CA HIS A 872 14.34 98.84 167.82
C HIS A 872 15.26 99.32 168.96
N ALA A 873 16.51 99.71 168.69
CA ALA A 873 17.49 100.04 169.72
C ALA A 873 17.31 101.43 170.37
N ASN A 874 16.52 102.33 169.76
CA ASN A 874 16.65 103.78 170.02
C ASN A 874 15.60 104.37 170.97
N GLN A 875 14.56 103.61 171.33
CA GLN A 875 13.36 104.16 171.99
C GLN A 875 13.40 104.08 173.54
N SER A 876 14.35 103.34 174.10
CA SER A 876 14.48 103.05 175.54
C SER A 876 14.99 104.20 176.42
N ALA A 877 15.11 105.42 175.89
CA ALA A 877 15.79 106.54 176.54
C ALA A 877 14.91 107.76 176.85
N GLN A 878 13.66 107.81 176.36
CA GLN A 878 12.89 109.06 176.26
C GLN A 878 11.99 109.34 177.48
N ASP A 879 11.16 108.38 177.88
CA ASP A 879 10.02 108.63 178.80
C ASP A 879 10.38 108.71 180.29
N ALA A 880 11.69 108.68 180.62
CA ALA A 880 12.17 108.82 182.00
C ALA A 880 12.18 110.27 182.52
N LEU A 881 11.84 111.26 181.69
CA LEU A 881 11.96 112.68 182.02
C LEU A 881 10.70 113.32 182.64
N ASP A 882 9.50 112.98 182.16
CA ASP A 882 8.25 113.70 182.48
C ASP A 882 7.61 113.29 183.83
N ILE A 883 8.43 112.94 184.82
CA ILE A 883 8.02 112.61 186.20
C ILE A 883 8.24 113.78 187.19
N ALA A 884 9.19 114.68 186.92
CA ALA A 884 9.89 115.41 187.99
C ALA A 884 9.46 116.88 188.25
N ALA A 885 8.64 117.49 187.41
CA ALA A 885 8.11 118.85 187.60
C ALA A 885 6.75 119.02 186.90
N GLY A 886 5.80 119.82 187.39
CA GLY A 886 5.69 120.48 188.69
C GLY A 886 4.26 121.03 188.82
N ALA A 887 3.47 120.68 189.84
CA ALA A 887 3.68 121.07 191.23
C ALA A 887 3.67 122.60 191.45
N ALA A 888 2.64 123.27 190.89
CA ALA A 888 2.34 124.70 190.99
C ALA A 888 3.28 125.61 190.17
N LEU A 889 2.83 126.75 189.65
CA LEU A 889 1.58 127.47 189.93
C LEU A 889 0.32 126.85 189.29
N GLY A 890 0.13 126.72 187.97
CA GLY A 890 0.63 127.51 186.84
C GLY A 890 1.99 127.15 186.22
N GLY A 891 2.20 127.57 184.97
CA GLY A 891 3.40 127.31 184.15
C GLY A 891 3.01 127.10 182.69
N ALA A 892 3.82 127.54 181.72
CA ALA A 892 3.40 127.68 180.32
C ALA A 892 4.49 127.30 179.28
N VAL A 893 4.05 126.93 178.06
CA VAL A 893 4.68 127.18 176.73
C VAL A 893 5.95 126.40 176.25
N GLU A 894 5.80 125.74 175.07
CA GLU A 894 6.67 125.52 173.85
C GLU A 894 8.19 125.07 173.81
N THR A 895 8.46 123.98 173.04
CA THR A 895 9.46 123.73 171.91
C THR A 895 11.03 123.59 171.98
N ASP A 896 11.59 122.63 171.18
CA ASP A 896 12.86 122.58 170.34
C ASP A 896 14.32 122.24 170.95
N PRO A 897 15.50 122.16 170.21
CA PRO A 897 16.02 121.17 169.19
C PRO A 897 17.59 120.74 169.14
N ALA A 898 18.02 119.82 168.20
CA ALA A 898 19.30 119.79 167.33
C ALA A 898 20.58 118.81 167.45
N ALA A 899 21.16 118.35 166.26
CA ALA A 899 22.61 118.15 165.78
C ALA A 899 23.52 116.81 165.71
N ILE A 900 24.25 116.55 164.55
CA ILE A 900 25.61 115.89 164.24
C ILE A 900 25.89 114.31 164.30
N GLY A 901 26.86 113.55 163.66
CA GLY A 901 27.83 113.63 162.48
C GLY A 901 29.08 112.63 162.36
N THR A 902 29.67 112.33 161.14
CA THR A 902 31.00 111.65 160.71
C THR A 902 31.18 110.10 160.41
N ALA A 903 32.04 109.62 159.44
CA ALA A 903 32.13 108.18 158.91
C ALA A 903 33.44 107.67 158.13
N PRO A 904 33.63 106.34 157.75
CA PRO A 904 34.89 105.67 157.20
C PRO A 904 34.86 104.89 155.80
N ALA A 905 35.82 103.95 155.43
CA ALA A 905 36.12 103.50 154.01
C ALA A 905 36.61 102.03 153.58
N ALA A 906 36.53 101.73 152.25
CA ALA A 906 37.17 100.70 151.31
C ALA A 906 36.59 99.24 151.14
N GLY A 907 36.80 98.41 150.06
CA GLY A 907 37.34 98.50 148.65
C GLY A 907 37.63 97.11 147.90
N GLY A 908 37.59 96.99 146.53
CA GLY A 908 37.90 95.75 145.68
C GLY A 908 37.41 95.82 144.17
N THR A 909 37.55 94.90 143.15
CA THR A 909 38.35 93.66 142.76
C THR A 909 38.18 93.33 141.20
N ALA A 910 38.67 92.20 140.58
CA ALA A 910 38.64 91.87 139.10
C ALA A 910 38.79 90.34 138.72
N PRO A 911 38.75 89.81 137.43
CA PRO A 911 38.44 90.29 136.02
C PRO A 911 37.39 89.38 135.24
N THR A 912 37.21 89.12 133.89
CA THR A 912 37.96 89.26 132.57
C THR A 912 37.04 89.38 131.27
N ALA A 913 37.33 88.80 130.05
CA ALA A 913 36.73 89.15 128.70
C ALA A 913 36.83 88.13 127.48
N LEU A 914 36.27 88.49 126.28
CA LEU A 914 36.42 88.02 124.84
C LEU A 914 35.47 86.92 124.22
N GLY A 915 35.07 86.89 122.91
CA GLY A 915 35.16 87.85 121.76
C GLY A 915 34.65 87.41 120.32
N GLU A 916 34.34 88.39 119.43
CA GLU A 916 34.39 88.48 117.91
C GLU A 916 33.31 88.04 116.83
N THR A 917 33.00 88.99 115.90
CA THR A 917 32.43 88.93 114.48
C THR A 917 30.93 88.59 114.20
N GLY A 918 30.29 88.79 113.01
CA GLY A 918 30.68 89.26 111.64
C GLY A 918 29.48 89.54 110.65
N SER A 919 29.70 89.81 109.33
CA SER A 919 28.69 90.15 108.27
C SER A 919 29.24 89.96 106.80
N GLY A 920 28.60 90.21 105.62
CA GLY A 920 27.27 90.72 105.15
C GLY A 920 27.21 90.96 103.58
N VAL A 921 26.12 91.57 103.01
CA VAL A 921 25.92 92.06 101.57
C VAL A 921 25.64 90.96 100.49
N ALA A 922 24.82 91.01 99.39
CA ALA A 922 23.99 91.95 98.55
C ALA A 922 24.60 92.41 97.17
N VAL A 923 23.98 93.01 96.10
CA VAL A 923 22.70 93.77 95.85
C VAL A 923 21.98 93.45 94.44
N PRO A 924 21.71 94.28 93.35
CA PRO A 924 20.61 94.00 92.34
C PRO A 924 20.86 94.22 90.77
N LEU A 925 19.81 94.16 89.89
CA LEU A 925 19.34 95.20 88.86
C LEU A 925 18.76 94.74 87.43
N THR A 926 17.65 95.38 86.96
CA THR A 926 17.19 95.77 85.55
C THR A 926 16.59 94.86 84.39
N VAL A 927 15.28 95.06 84.05
CA VAL A 927 14.64 95.62 82.77
C VAL A 927 14.46 94.87 81.38
N ALA A 928 13.18 94.76 80.91
CA ALA A 928 12.52 94.93 79.55
C ALA A 928 12.48 93.95 78.30
N ALA A 929 11.30 93.94 77.61
CA ALA A 929 10.98 94.10 76.14
C ALA A 929 10.83 92.96 75.04
N ILE A 930 9.75 93.10 74.20
CA ILE A 930 9.62 93.07 72.68
C ILE A 930 9.38 91.78 71.78
N MET A 931 8.37 91.87 70.86
CA MET A 931 8.09 91.24 69.49
C MET A 931 8.19 89.70 69.19
N ALA A 932 7.88 89.14 67.98
CA ALA A 932 6.71 89.20 67.04
C ALA A 932 6.79 88.22 65.80
N LEU A 933 5.63 87.84 65.20
CA LEU A 933 5.30 87.48 63.77
C LEU A 933 5.94 86.29 62.94
N THR A 934 5.06 85.41 62.38
CA THR A 934 4.99 84.69 61.04
C THR A 934 6.22 84.15 60.25
N GLY A 935 6.16 83.12 59.37
CA GLY A 935 5.09 82.18 58.93
C GLY A 935 5.28 81.52 57.53
N ALA A 936 4.61 80.37 57.27
CA ALA A 936 4.25 79.70 55.97
C ALA A 936 5.29 79.13 54.95
N GLY A 937 4.91 78.05 54.22
CA GLY A 937 5.61 77.44 53.06
C GLY A 937 4.91 76.17 52.50
N CYS A 938 5.03 75.82 51.20
CA CYS A 938 4.20 74.77 50.54
C CYS A 938 4.88 73.90 49.44
N ILE A 939 4.43 72.63 49.34
CA ILE A 939 4.26 71.69 48.19
C ILE A 939 5.18 71.79 46.94
N ILE A 940 5.81 70.65 46.55
CA ILE A 940 6.15 70.29 45.15
C ILE A 940 5.86 68.79 44.87
N ILE A 941 5.59 68.44 43.60
CA ILE A 941 5.09 67.15 43.06
C ILE A 941 6.21 66.33 42.37
N ARG A 942 6.05 65.00 42.23
CA ARG A 942 6.67 64.24 41.11
C ARG A 942 5.79 63.10 40.58
N ARG A 943 5.96 62.77 39.28
CA ARG A 943 5.22 61.74 38.52
C ARG A 943 6.14 61.16 37.43
N SER A 944 6.14 59.84 37.22
CA SER A 944 6.91 59.18 36.14
C SER A 944 6.42 57.76 35.85
N GLN A 945 6.36 57.39 34.57
CA GLN A 945 6.36 55.99 34.09
C GLN A 945 7.73 55.67 33.47
N PRO A 946 8.10 54.38 33.37
CA PRO A 946 8.76 53.88 32.17
C PRO A 946 8.07 52.62 31.58
N ARG A 947 8.71 51.99 30.59
CA ARG A 947 8.14 50.99 29.66
C ARG A 947 8.74 49.58 29.86
N HIS A 948 8.06 48.59 29.28
CA HIS A 948 8.49 47.25 28.82
C HIS A 948 9.83 46.63 29.29
N SER A 949 9.75 45.35 29.64
CA SER A 949 10.83 44.36 29.48
C SER A 949 10.27 43.02 28.99
N ASP A 950 11.06 42.26 28.25
CA ASP A 950 10.68 40.96 27.65
C ASP A 950 10.76 39.77 28.63
N ARG A 951 10.07 38.68 28.25
CA ARG A 951 10.34 37.26 28.54
C ARG A 951 10.78 36.83 29.96
N TRP A 952 10.04 35.87 30.51
CA TRP A 952 10.61 34.53 30.75
C TRP A 952 9.52 33.44 30.65
N THR A 953 9.91 32.18 30.76
CA THR A 953 9.08 31.00 30.50
C THR A 953 8.51 30.33 31.76
N ASP A 954 7.53 29.46 31.52
CA ASP A 954 7.38 28.10 32.08
C ASP A 954 6.28 27.80 33.14
N ILE A 955 5.73 26.58 32.98
CA ILE A 955 5.02 25.70 33.95
C ILE A 955 3.55 26.04 34.35
N THR A 956 2.70 24.99 34.22
CA THR A 956 1.29 24.81 34.68
C THR A 956 0.21 25.77 34.12
N GLU A 957 -1.00 25.30 33.79
CA GLU A 957 -1.66 23.99 34.05
C GLU A 957 -1.63 23.00 32.88
#